data_AF-T2J5C7-F1
#
_entry.id   AF-T2J5C7-F1
#
_cell.length_a   1.000
_cell.length_b   1.000
_cell.length_c   1.000
_cell.angle_alpha   90.00
_cell.angle_beta   90.00
_cell.angle_gamma   90.00
#
_symmetry.space_group_name_H-M   'P 1'
#
loop_
_entity.id
_entity.type
_entity.pdbx_description
1 polymer ?
#
loop_
_entity_poly.entity_id
_entity_poly.type
_entity_poly.pdbx_seq_one_letter_code
_entity_poly.pdbx_strand_id
1 'polypeptide(L)'
;MPFSPPPIDPRQLVRQAAAGASTVNLFASDTIPHYRFSYLLERAKGMVSTVIQLGSTLLSTLEKKDAEELALLRATQEPVLLQLITKTKEKQIEEAKANKDSLEKSKSSASDRKKHYDKLIKAGWNAREKDTVKHMTTALDLQKVTTGIRTASIVSYLLPSIYGTSNGGMKFGEAASMAASVIDSFVGIYSQEGSLASTIAQYQRRQEDWELQQQMAKLDVKQIQEQINAANIRIEIAEAELEVHNKSIEHSREVEEFLKGKYTNKELYQWMISRLSTLYFQTYKIALDMANAAQKAYQYELNTDETYITPTHWDSQKKGLLAGESLMLGLNQLEKAHLDQNKRRFEIEKIIPLRQLDPSTFLKLIADSSCTFDLEEKLFALDFPSHYCRQTKTISVSIPAVVGPYQNINATLTQTSNKVLIKQDTEAIKWLLTGEGNTGDGSIREGWRSNQQIAISKGHEDYALFVLNLNFRDERYLPFEGTGVNSSWKLDIPKASNFIDLTTITDVIITVSYTALDGGYTISKAVEKHFGNFKEKTMFSLKQELQQNNNNQQSNFTISPHLFRPNLQNYKFTKISVLPITNQGDCELSLAEQWTLKIADKDPLNLNNGTVTQENGLSFEENKILPQSCSLQNFNNSENLSDILLIIEYEGKIWTT
;
A
#
# COMPACT_ATOMS: atom_id res chain seq x y z
N MET A 1 17.01 -26.66 -23.79
CA MET A 1 16.89 -25.42 -22.99
C MET A 1 15.41 -25.10 -22.86
N PRO A 2 14.85 -24.95 -21.65
CA PRO A 2 13.50 -24.44 -21.53
C PRO A 2 13.53 -22.94 -21.88
N PHE A 3 12.61 -22.50 -22.72
CA PHE A 3 12.41 -21.09 -23.05
C PHE A 3 12.08 -20.33 -21.76
N SER A 4 13.02 -19.51 -21.28
CA SER A 4 12.74 -18.55 -20.22
C SER A 4 11.84 -17.46 -20.83
N PRO A 5 10.66 -17.17 -20.27
CA PRO A 5 9.83 -16.07 -20.76
C PRO A 5 10.61 -14.75 -20.64
N PRO A 6 10.37 -13.78 -21.54
CA PRO A 6 11.07 -12.50 -21.48
C PRO A 6 10.80 -11.81 -20.13
N PRO A 7 11.80 -11.12 -19.54
CA PRO A 7 11.63 -10.41 -18.29
C PRO A 7 10.47 -9.40 -18.42
N ILE A 8 9.49 -9.53 -17.54
CA ILE A 8 8.29 -8.70 -17.55
C ILE A 8 8.70 -7.25 -17.20
N ASP A 9 8.41 -6.30 -18.09
CA ASP A 9 8.69 -4.88 -17.86
C ASP A 9 7.82 -4.37 -16.69
N PRO A 10 8.43 -3.94 -15.55
CA PRO A 10 7.69 -3.43 -14.40
C PRO A 10 6.76 -2.27 -14.75
N ARG A 11 7.10 -1.48 -15.79
CA ARG A 11 6.29 -0.35 -16.26
C ARG A 11 5.03 -0.80 -17.02
N GLN A 12 5.05 -1.96 -17.67
CA GLN A 12 3.85 -2.54 -18.30
C GLN A 12 2.87 -3.05 -17.25
N LEU A 13 3.35 -3.66 -16.16
CA LEU A 13 2.50 -4.07 -15.03
C LEU A 13 1.90 -2.87 -14.28
N VAL A 14 2.68 -1.79 -14.09
CA VAL A 14 2.16 -0.52 -13.55
C VAL A 14 1.08 0.06 -14.47
N ARG A 15 1.27 0.00 -15.80
CA ARG A 15 0.25 0.45 -16.77
C ARG A 15 -0.99 -0.45 -16.77
N GLN A 16 -0.85 -1.77 -16.63
CA GLN A 16 -1.98 -2.70 -16.57
C GLN A 16 -2.75 -2.57 -15.24
N ALA A 17 -2.06 -2.36 -14.13
CA ALA A 17 -2.67 -2.01 -12.85
C ALA A 17 -3.35 -0.61 -12.92
N ALA A 18 -2.73 0.37 -13.56
CA ALA A 18 -3.34 1.68 -13.79
C ALA A 18 -4.50 1.65 -14.80
N ALA A 19 -4.57 0.65 -15.67
CA ALA A 19 -5.63 0.43 -16.66
C ALA A 19 -6.84 -0.36 -16.11
N GLY A 20 -6.88 -0.65 -14.81
CA GLY A 20 -8.07 -1.25 -14.18
C GLY A 20 -8.17 -2.77 -14.30
N ALA A 21 -7.07 -3.48 -14.63
CA ALA A 21 -7.03 -4.93 -14.41
C ALA A 21 -7.14 -5.20 -12.89
N SER A 22 -8.19 -5.91 -12.49
CA SER A 22 -8.64 -6.04 -11.10
C SER A 22 -7.68 -6.85 -10.20
N THR A 23 -6.80 -7.67 -10.77
CA THR A 23 -5.86 -8.50 -10.02
C THR A 23 -4.53 -8.62 -10.74
N VAL A 24 -3.46 -8.07 -10.14
CA VAL A 24 -2.09 -8.36 -10.59
C VAL A 24 -1.69 -9.68 -9.94
N ASN A 25 -1.69 -10.78 -10.70
CA ASN A 25 -1.11 -12.04 -10.23
C ASN A 25 0.42 -11.89 -10.16
N LEU A 26 0.90 -11.57 -8.95
CA LEU A 26 2.32 -11.60 -8.63
C LEU A 26 2.65 -13.05 -8.24
N PHE A 27 3.44 -13.72 -9.07
CA PHE A 27 3.87 -15.10 -8.82
C PHE A 27 4.72 -15.14 -7.54
N ALA A 28 4.27 -15.91 -6.54
CA ALA A 28 5.10 -16.21 -5.38
C ALA A 28 6.21 -17.19 -5.80
N SER A 29 7.45 -16.90 -5.41
CA SER A 29 8.53 -17.87 -5.57
C SER A 29 8.27 -19.07 -4.66
N ASP A 30 8.35 -20.28 -5.23
CA ASP A 30 8.22 -21.53 -4.46
C ASP A 30 9.56 -21.97 -3.84
N THR A 31 10.58 -21.11 -3.92
CA THR A 31 11.91 -21.41 -3.37
C THR A 31 11.94 -21.17 -1.87
N ILE A 32 12.55 -22.12 -1.15
CA ILE A 32 12.73 -22.00 0.30
C ILE A 32 13.83 -20.97 0.57
N PRO A 33 13.56 -19.95 1.41
CA PRO A 33 14.53 -18.90 1.66
C PRO A 33 15.73 -19.38 2.48
N HIS A 34 16.83 -18.63 2.42
CA HIS A 34 18.05 -18.93 3.17
C HIS A 34 18.00 -18.51 4.65
N TYR A 35 17.10 -17.59 5.00
CA TYR A 35 16.94 -17.02 6.33
C TYR A 35 15.74 -17.62 7.05
N ARG A 36 15.82 -17.65 8.37
CA ARG A 36 14.77 -18.11 9.29
C ARG A 36 13.53 -17.22 9.22
N PHE A 37 12.41 -17.81 9.60
CA PHE A 37 11.11 -17.15 9.64
C PHE A 37 11.13 -15.84 10.43
N SER A 38 11.64 -15.87 11.67
CA SER A 38 11.63 -14.72 12.57
C SER A 38 12.33 -13.50 11.97
N TYR A 39 13.48 -13.71 11.33
CA TYR A 39 14.22 -12.64 10.67
C TYR A 39 13.45 -12.09 9.46
N LEU A 40 12.94 -12.97 8.59
CA LEU A 40 12.21 -12.57 7.38
C LEU A 40 10.90 -11.85 7.72
N LEU A 41 10.19 -12.29 8.76
CA LEU A 41 8.97 -11.67 9.26
C LEU A 41 9.23 -10.20 9.64
N GLU A 42 10.25 -9.94 10.46
CA GLU A 42 10.60 -8.58 10.88
C GLU A 42 11.00 -7.69 9.70
N ARG A 43 11.80 -8.23 8.77
CA ARG A 43 12.18 -7.50 7.55
C ARG A 43 10.97 -7.22 6.65
N ALA A 44 10.05 -8.16 6.52
CA ALA A 44 8.81 -7.99 5.78
C ALA A 44 7.92 -6.92 6.42
N LYS A 45 7.69 -6.97 7.73
CA LYS A 45 6.92 -5.96 8.48
C LYS A 45 7.50 -4.55 8.30
N GLY A 46 8.83 -4.40 8.38
CA GLY A 46 9.49 -3.12 8.13
C GLY A 46 9.24 -2.56 6.72
N MET A 47 9.29 -3.42 5.70
CA MET A 47 8.98 -3.02 4.33
C MET A 47 7.50 -2.66 4.15
N VAL A 48 6.59 -3.45 4.74
CA VAL A 48 5.14 -3.17 4.71
C VAL A 48 4.81 -1.85 5.42
N SER A 49 5.48 -1.51 6.52
CA SER A 49 5.35 -0.20 7.16
C SER A 49 5.71 0.94 6.21
N THR A 50 6.70 0.74 5.33
CA THR A 50 7.09 1.73 4.31
C THR A 50 6.01 1.85 3.22
N VAL A 51 5.37 0.74 2.83
CA VAL A 51 4.19 0.73 1.94
C VAL A 51 3.06 1.55 2.55
N ILE A 52 2.71 1.35 3.83
CA ILE A 52 1.66 2.10 4.53
C ILE A 52 1.96 3.61 4.51
N GLN A 53 3.20 4.01 4.83
CA GLN A 53 3.62 5.41 4.79
C GLN A 53 3.50 6.03 3.39
N LEU A 54 3.93 5.32 2.35
CA LEU A 54 3.78 5.77 0.96
C LEU A 54 2.32 5.87 0.54
N GLY A 55 1.47 4.93 0.98
CA GLY A 55 0.02 4.95 0.75
C GLY A 55 -0.65 6.19 1.35
N SER A 56 -0.35 6.51 2.62
CA SER A 56 -0.86 7.72 3.28
C SER A 56 -0.37 9.02 2.61
N THR A 57 0.90 9.06 2.20
CA THR A 57 1.49 10.20 1.49
C THR A 57 0.83 10.39 0.12
N LEU A 58 0.58 9.30 -0.61
CA LEU A 58 -0.13 9.32 -1.88
C LEU A 58 -1.56 9.85 -1.70
N LEU A 59 -2.29 9.38 -0.69
CA LEU A 59 -3.64 9.86 -0.38
C LEU A 59 -3.65 11.36 -0.08
N SER A 60 -2.79 11.83 0.81
CA SER A 60 -2.68 13.26 1.12
C SER A 60 -2.33 14.11 -0.11
N THR A 61 -1.50 13.58 -1.02
CA THR A 61 -1.13 14.27 -2.26
C THR A 61 -2.31 14.33 -3.25
N LEU A 62 -3.11 13.27 -3.32
CA LEU A 62 -4.35 13.26 -4.10
C LEU A 62 -5.34 14.32 -3.59
N GLU A 63 -5.59 14.35 -2.28
CA GLU A 63 -6.47 15.34 -1.65
C GLU A 63 -6.00 16.78 -1.90
N LYS A 64 -4.69 17.04 -1.77
CA LYS A 64 -4.11 18.35 -2.05
C LYS A 64 -4.27 18.75 -3.51
N LYS A 65 -4.06 17.82 -4.45
CA LYS A 65 -4.27 18.08 -5.88
C LYS A 65 -5.72 18.47 -6.15
N ASP A 66 -6.68 17.71 -5.61
CA ASP A 66 -8.10 17.95 -5.84
C ASP A 66 -8.55 19.28 -5.21
N ALA A 67 -8.00 19.65 -4.04
CA ALA A 67 -8.23 20.95 -3.41
C ALA A 67 -7.68 22.11 -4.25
N GLU A 68 -6.46 21.98 -4.79
CA GLU A 68 -5.86 22.98 -5.69
C GLU A 68 -6.62 23.12 -7.00
N GLU A 69 -7.09 22.01 -7.56
CA GLU A 69 -7.90 22.01 -8.78
C GLU A 69 -9.22 22.76 -8.57
N LEU A 70 -9.89 22.56 -7.43
CA LEU A 70 -11.11 23.29 -7.07
C LEU A 70 -10.84 24.78 -6.79
N ALA A 71 -9.75 25.10 -6.08
CA ALA A 71 -9.36 26.48 -5.79
C ALA A 71 -9.09 27.27 -7.08
N LEU A 72 -8.32 26.68 -8.00
CA LEU A 72 -8.04 27.26 -9.30
C LEU A 72 -9.33 27.45 -10.13
N LEU A 73 -10.21 26.44 -10.14
CA LEU A 73 -11.49 26.53 -10.86
C LEU A 73 -12.33 27.72 -10.37
N ARG A 74 -12.44 27.91 -9.05
CA ARG A 74 -13.18 29.04 -8.45
C ARG A 74 -12.55 30.37 -8.81
N ALA A 75 -11.22 30.48 -8.68
CA ALA A 75 -10.50 31.70 -8.99
C ALA A 75 -10.57 32.08 -10.48
N THR A 76 -10.67 31.10 -11.40
CA THR A 76 -10.89 31.37 -12.82
C THR A 76 -12.33 31.82 -13.12
N GLN A 77 -13.32 31.34 -12.37
CA GLN A 77 -14.73 31.71 -12.59
C GLN A 77 -15.09 33.09 -12.02
N GLU A 78 -14.49 33.49 -10.90
CA GLU A 78 -14.78 34.74 -10.20
C GLU A 78 -14.61 36.03 -11.05
N PRO A 79 -13.49 36.25 -11.77
CA PRO A 79 -13.33 37.47 -12.57
C PRO A 79 -14.29 37.50 -13.77
N VAL A 80 -14.72 36.34 -14.28
CA VAL A 80 -15.74 36.25 -15.32
C VAL A 80 -17.10 36.70 -14.79
N LEU A 81 -17.48 36.22 -13.60
CA LEU A 81 -18.71 36.65 -12.94
C LEU A 81 -18.70 38.16 -12.67
N LEU A 82 -17.61 38.70 -12.14
CA LEU A 82 -17.49 40.12 -11.85
C LEU A 82 -17.56 40.98 -13.12
N GLN A 83 -16.97 40.53 -14.24
CA GLN A 83 -17.09 41.22 -15.53
C GLN A 83 -18.54 41.29 -16.03
N LEU A 84 -19.35 40.27 -15.80
CA LEU A 84 -20.77 40.30 -16.16
C LEU A 84 -21.56 41.37 -15.36
N ILE A 85 -21.14 41.66 -14.13
CA ILE A 85 -21.75 42.68 -13.27
C ILE A 85 -21.38 44.10 -13.72
N THR A 86 -20.22 44.30 -14.35
CA THR A 86 -19.72 45.62 -14.78
C THR A 86 -20.75 46.37 -15.64
N LYS A 87 -21.39 45.68 -16.58
CA LYS A 87 -22.43 46.28 -17.44
C LYS A 87 -23.60 46.84 -16.64
N THR A 88 -23.96 46.23 -15.52
CA THR A 88 -25.03 46.72 -14.63
C THR A 88 -24.59 48.02 -13.95
N LYS A 89 -23.34 48.10 -13.48
CA LYS A 89 -22.77 49.32 -12.89
C LYS A 89 -22.68 50.46 -13.89
N GLU A 90 -22.25 50.20 -15.11
CA GLU A 90 -22.27 51.19 -16.20
C GLU A 90 -23.68 51.72 -16.47
N LYS A 91 -24.69 50.83 -16.51
CA LYS A 91 -26.09 51.22 -16.71
C LYS A 91 -26.66 52.04 -15.55
N GLN A 92 -26.22 51.81 -14.32
CA GLN A 92 -26.60 52.65 -13.16
C GLN A 92 -26.08 54.09 -13.29
N ILE A 93 -24.88 54.28 -13.83
CA ILE A 93 -24.33 55.61 -14.12
C ILE A 93 -25.14 56.30 -15.23
N GLU A 94 -25.46 55.57 -16.31
CA GLU A 94 -26.31 56.09 -17.38
C GLU A 94 -27.70 56.50 -16.86
N GLU A 95 -28.33 55.67 -16.03
CA GLU A 95 -29.61 55.97 -15.39
C GLU A 95 -29.53 57.24 -14.52
N ALA A 96 -28.50 57.36 -13.68
CA ALA A 96 -28.30 58.53 -12.83
C ALA A 96 -28.10 59.81 -13.66
N LYS A 97 -27.35 59.73 -14.76
CA LYS A 97 -27.16 60.84 -15.72
C LYS A 97 -28.48 61.23 -16.40
N ALA A 98 -29.24 60.26 -16.90
CA ALA A 98 -30.55 60.52 -17.50
C ALA A 98 -31.54 61.17 -16.51
N ASN A 99 -31.49 60.77 -15.23
CA ASN A 99 -32.31 61.39 -14.19
C ASN A 99 -31.90 62.85 -13.92
N LYS A 100 -30.60 63.16 -13.90
CA LYS A 100 -30.11 64.54 -13.83
C LYS A 100 -30.61 65.37 -15.02
N ASP A 101 -30.50 64.85 -16.24
CA ASP A 101 -30.96 65.55 -17.45
C ASP A 101 -32.47 65.87 -17.39
N SER A 102 -33.27 64.96 -16.82
CA SER A 102 -34.68 65.18 -16.56
C SER A 102 -34.94 66.32 -15.56
N LEU A 103 -34.14 66.39 -14.50
CA LEU A 103 -34.20 67.48 -13.51
C LEU A 103 -33.78 68.82 -14.11
N GLU A 104 -32.77 68.85 -14.99
CA GLU A 104 -32.37 70.07 -15.71
C GLU A 104 -33.49 70.61 -16.61
N LYS A 105 -34.17 69.72 -17.35
CA LYS A 105 -35.37 70.10 -18.12
C LYS A 105 -36.48 70.66 -17.23
N SER A 106 -36.69 70.04 -16.06
CA SER A 106 -37.68 70.51 -15.07
C SER A 106 -37.32 71.89 -14.51
N LYS A 107 -36.04 72.14 -14.23
CA LYS A 107 -35.55 73.46 -13.80
C LYS A 107 -35.73 74.51 -14.89
N SER A 108 -35.45 74.17 -16.16
CA SER A 108 -35.68 75.06 -17.30
C SER A 108 -37.15 75.49 -17.37
N SER A 109 -38.07 74.53 -17.27
CA SER A 109 -39.52 74.80 -17.24
C SER A 109 -39.91 75.74 -16.09
N ALA A 110 -39.42 75.49 -14.87
CA ALA A 110 -39.67 76.37 -13.72
C ALA A 110 -39.08 77.78 -13.90
N SER A 111 -37.88 77.87 -14.48
CA SER A 111 -37.21 79.13 -14.80
C SER A 111 -38.00 79.93 -15.84
N ASP A 112 -38.54 79.28 -16.86
CA ASP A 112 -39.32 79.94 -17.90
C ASP A 112 -40.67 80.42 -17.34
N ARG A 113 -41.32 79.66 -16.45
CA ARG A 113 -42.49 80.14 -15.67
C ARG A 113 -42.14 81.40 -14.87
N LYS A 114 -41.02 81.40 -14.15
CA LYS A 114 -40.55 82.58 -13.40
C LYS A 114 -40.34 83.80 -14.32
N LYS A 115 -39.65 83.62 -15.45
CA LYS A 115 -39.40 84.71 -16.43
C LYS A 115 -40.72 85.26 -16.99
N HIS A 116 -41.68 84.40 -17.26
CA HIS A 116 -43.00 84.80 -17.74
C HIS A 116 -43.70 85.72 -16.75
N TYR A 117 -43.81 85.33 -15.49
CA TYR A 117 -44.44 86.17 -14.46
C TYR A 117 -43.64 87.43 -14.13
N ASP A 118 -42.30 87.37 -14.15
CA ASP A 118 -41.45 88.56 -14.02
C ASP A 118 -41.71 89.59 -15.13
N LYS A 119 -41.94 89.12 -16.36
CA LYS A 119 -42.31 89.98 -17.49
C LYS A 119 -43.69 90.62 -17.29
N LEU A 120 -44.67 89.86 -16.81
CA LEU A 120 -46.03 90.38 -16.54
C LEU A 120 -46.02 91.45 -15.44
N ILE A 121 -45.32 91.20 -14.32
CA ILE A 121 -45.22 92.14 -13.20
C ILE A 121 -44.51 93.43 -13.63
N LYS A 122 -43.36 93.33 -14.33
CA LYS A 122 -42.61 94.49 -14.81
C LYS A 122 -43.36 95.34 -15.83
N ALA A 123 -44.14 94.70 -16.71
CA ALA A 123 -44.94 95.42 -17.70
C ALA A 123 -46.04 96.26 -17.04
N GLY A 124 -46.52 95.88 -15.86
CA GLY A 124 -47.64 96.51 -15.19
C GLY A 124 -48.90 96.44 -16.04
N TRP A 125 -49.76 97.46 -15.93
CA TRP A 125 -50.96 97.56 -16.79
C TRP A 125 -50.56 97.74 -18.25
N ASN A 126 -51.15 96.94 -19.13
CA ASN A 126 -50.92 97.09 -20.56
C ASN A 126 -51.57 98.39 -21.09
N ALA A 127 -51.24 98.78 -22.32
CA ALA A 127 -51.72 100.04 -22.89
C ALA A 127 -53.26 100.18 -22.85
N ARG A 128 -53.99 99.11 -23.19
CA ARG A 128 -55.46 99.12 -23.19
C ARG A 128 -56.06 99.19 -21.79
N GLU A 129 -55.43 98.57 -20.80
CA GLU A 129 -55.86 98.65 -19.40
C GLU A 129 -55.69 100.07 -18.84
N LYS A 130 -54.57 100.73 -19.17
CA LYS A 130 -54.35 102.16 -18.84
C LYS A 130 -55.38 103.05 -19.52
N ASP A 131 -55.67 102.81 -20.80
CA ASP A 131 -56.68 103.54 -21.55
C ASP A 131 -58.09 103.31 -20.97
N THR A 132 -58.40 102.09 -20.52
CA THR A 132 -59.69 101.76 -19.90
C THR A 132 -59.90 102.55 -18.61
N VAL A 133 -58.91 102.56 -17.71
CA VAL A 133 -58.94 103.37 -16.48
C VAL A 133 -59.04 104.86 -16.81
N LYS A 134 -58.28 105.34 -17.80
CA LYS A 134 -58.34 106.73 -18.27
C LYS A 134 -59.72 107.11 -18.79
N HIS A 135 -60.31 106.30 -19.67
CA HIS A 135 -61.64 106.54 -20.22
C HIS A 135 -62.72 106.50 -19.13
N MET A 136 -62.67 105.56 -18.19
CA MET A 136 -63.58 105.54 -17.03
C MET A 136 -63.44 106.81 -16.18
N THR A 137 -62.20 107.31 -15.99
CA THR A 137 -61.94 108.55 -15.25
C THR A 137 -62.46 109.78 -16.01
N THR A 138 -62.20 109.88 -17.33
CA THR A 138 -62.71 110.97 -18.17
C THR A 138 -64.23 110.97 -18.26
N ALA A 139 -64.87 109.79 -18.30
CA ALA A 139 -66.32 109.67 -18.27
C ALA A 139 -66.90 110.19 -16.93
N LEU A 140 -66.25 109.87 -15.80
CA LEU A 140 -66.61 110.44 -14.50
C LEU A 140 -66.52 111.97 -14.48
N ASP A 141 -65.44 112.56 -15.03
CA ASP A 141 -65.25 114.01 -15.11
C ASP A 141 -66.33 114.69 -15.96
N LEU A 142 -66.64 114.13 -17.13
CA LEU A 142 -67.70 114.63 -18.02
C LEU A 142 -69.09 114.51 -17.39
N GLN A 143 -69.35 113.43 -16.64
CA GLN A 143 -70.64 113.22 -15.97
C GLN A 143 -70.83 114.18 -14.78
N LYS A 144 -69.76 114.54 -14.06
CA LYS A 144 -69.78 115.60 -13.04
C LYS A 144 -70.13 116.97 -13.63
N VAL A 145 -69.51 117.35 -14.76
CA VAL A 145 -69.83 118.60 -15.47
C VAL A 145 -71.29 118.62 -15.96
N THR A 146 -71.76 117.52 -16.54
CA THR A 146 -73.16 117.39 -17.02
C THR A 146 -74.17 117.52 -15.88
N THR A 147 -73.87 116.99 -14.70
CA THR A 147 -74.72 117.10 -13.50
C THR A 147 -74.83 118.55 -13.00
N GLY A 148 -73.73 119.31 -13.06
CA GLY A 148 -73.74 120.75 -12.74
C GLY A 148 -74.65 121.55 -13.67
N ILE A 149 -74.60 121.26 -14.97
CA ILE A 149 -75.47 121.89 -15.98
C ILE A 149 -76.95 121.52 -15.75
N ARG A 150 -77.25 120.26 -15.43
CA ARG A 150 -78.62 119.79 -15.13
C ARG A 150 -79.19 120.38 -13.84
N THR A 151 -78.34 120.73 -12.87
CA THR A 151 -78.80 121.38 -11.63
C THR A 151 -79.19 122.84 -11.90
N ALA A 152 -78.41 123.55 -12.71
CA ALA A 152 -78.69 124.93 -13.10
C ALA A 152 -79.98 125.06 -13.93
N SER A 153 -80.32 124.07 -14.77
CA SER A 153 -81.54 124.09 -15.58
C SER A 153 -82.84 123.97 -14.77
N ILE A 154 -82.80 123.46 -13.54
CA ILE A 154 -83.97 123.40 -12.64
C ILE A 154 -84.54 124.80 -12.40
N VAL A 155 -83.67 125.81 -12.16
CA VAL A 155 -84.09 127.20 -11.97
C VAL A 155 -84.81 127.72 -13.22
N SER A 156 -84.32 127.39 -14.41
CA SER A 156 -84.92 127.79 -15.68
C SER A 156 -86.33 127.22 -15.91
N TYR A 157 -86.61 125.99 -15.46
CA TYR A 157 -87.95 125.38 -15.55
C TYR A 157 -88.95 125.94 -14.52
N LEU A 158 -88.44 126.55 -13.45
CA LEU A 158 -89.23 127.21 -12.40
C LEU A 158 -89.48 128.70 -12.69
N LEU A 159 -88.83 129.28 -13.71
CA LEU A 159 -89.12 130.64 -14.17
C LEU A 159 -90.35 130.66 -15.09
N PRO A 160 -91.20 131.70 -15.03
CA PRO A 160 -92.30 131.87 -15.98
C PRO A 160 -91.76 132.00 -17.41
N SER A 161 -92.39 131.34 -18.37
CA SER A 161 -92.03 131.46 -19.80
C SER A 161 -93.02 132.32 -20.59
N ILE A 162 -94.17 132.65 -19.99
CA ILE A 162 -95.21 133.51 -20.54
C ILE A 162 -95.35 134.72 -19.61
N TYR A 163 -95.21 135.93 -20.16
CA TYR A 163 -95.29 137.20 -19.43
C TYR A 163 -96.39 138.10 -20.03
N GLY A 164 -97.22 138.73 -19.18
CA GLY A 164 -98.32 139.60 -19.61
C GLY A 164 -99.52 139.56 -18.64
N THR A 165 -100.76 139.70 -19.14
CA THR A 165 -101.99 139.63 -18.31
C THR A 165 -102.31 138.22 -17.79
N SER A 166 -101.57 137.20 -18.23
CA SER A 166 -101.58 135.82 -17.73
C SER A 166 -100.15 135.33 -17.48
N ASN A 167 -99.64 135.53 -16.26
CA ASN A 167 -98.32 135.01 -15.85
C ASN A 167 -98.41 133.51 -15.49
N GLY A 168 -97.67 132.66 -16.20
CA GLY A 168 -97.67 131.21 -16.01
C GLY A 168 -96.68 130.46 -16.91
N GLY A 169 -96.85 129.14 -17.02
CA GLY A 169 -95.98 128.28 -17.86
C GLY A 169 -94.80 127.64 -17.13
N MET A 170 -94.76 127.71 -15.79
CA MET A 170 -93.79 126.97 -14.96
C MET A 170 -94.04 125.47 -15.07
N LYS A 171 -92.96 124.69 -15.22
CA LYS A 171 -93.07 123.26 -15.53
C LYS A 171 -92.72 122.39 -14.33
N PHE A 172 -93.58 122.36 -13.32
CA PHE A 172 -93.33 121.64 -12.05
C PHE A 172 -93.07 120.14 -12.23
N GLY A 173 -93.77 119.46 -13.14
CA GLY A 173 -93.54 118.04 -13.45
C GLY A 173 -92.20 117.78 -14.14
N GLU A 174 -91.77 118.69 -15.03
CA GLU A 174 -90.44 118.63 -15.68
C GLU A 174 -89.32 119.03 -14.71
N ALA A 175 -89.57 119.93 -13.76
CA ALA A 175 -88.63 120.27 -12.70
C ALA A 175 -88.42 119.11 -11.71
N ALA A 176 -89.49 118.38 -11.34
CA ALA A 176 -89.40 117.19 -10.50
C ALA A 176 -88.70 116.02 -11.21
N SER A 177 -88.97 115.79 -12.49
CA SER A 177 -88.26 114.77 -13.28
C SER A 177 -86.80 115.16 -13.54
N MET A 178 -86.47 116.45 -13.68
CA MET A 178 -85.09 116.95 -13.74
C MET A 178 -84.37 116.75 -12.40
N ALA A 179 -85.03 116.99 -11.26
CA ALA A 179 -84.46 116.73 -9.94
C ALA A 179 -84.18 115.22 -9.71
N ALA A 180 -85.12 114.34 -10.09
CA ALA A 180 -84.89 112.90 -10.10
C ALA A 180 -83.73 112.51 -11.03
N SER A 181 -83.65 113.12 -12.21
CA SER A 181 -82.53 112.93 -13.15
C SER A 181 -81.18 113.40 -12.58
N VAL A 182 -81.15 114.42 -11.72
CA VAL A 182 -79.95 114.86 -10.99
C VAL A 182 -79.55 113.83 -9.93
N ILE A 183 -80.51 113.31 -9.15
CA ILE A 183 -80.25 112.23 -8.17
C ILE A 183 -79.75 110.96 -8.88
N ASP A 184 -80.39 110.55 -9.98
CA ASP A 184 -79.93 109.43 -10.82
C ASP A 184 -78.55 109.70 -11.43
N SER A 185 -78.23 110.96 -11.76
CA SER A 185 -76.88 111.33 -12.23
C SER A 185 -75.83 111.15 -11.14
N PHE A 186 -76.14 111.48 -9.88
CA PHE A 186 -75.27 111.20 -8.74
C PHE A 186 -75.14 109.69 -8.45
N VAL A 187 -76.22 108.90 -8.53
CA VAL A 187 -76.18 107.43 -8.42
C VAL A 187 -75.33 106.82 -9.55
N GLY A 188 -75.46 107.35 -10.77
CA GLY A 188 -74.60 107.02 -11.91
C GLY A 188 -73.11 107.31 -11.66
N ILE A 189 -72.79 108.46 -11.05
CA ILE A 189 -71.40 108.81 -10.66
C ILE A 189 -70.87 107.83 -9.61
N TYR A 190 -71.61 107.58 -8.52
CA TYR A 190 -71.17 106.66 -7.46
C TYR A 190 -71.02 105.22 -7.94
N SER A 191 -71.93 104.74 -8.80
CA SER A 191 -71.83 103.39 -9.40
C SER A 191 -70.64 103.28 -10.36
N GLN A 192 -70.31 104.34 -11.08
CA GLN A 192 -69.16 104.38 -11.98
C GLN A 192 -67.82 104.54 -11.21
N GLU A 193 -67.80 105.29 -10.11
CA GLU A 193 -66.66 105.35 -9.17
C GLU A 193 -66.43 103.97 -8.52
N GLY A 194 -67.50 103.28 -8.11
CA GLY A 194 -67.44 101.89 -7.64
C GLY A 194 -66.93 100.91 -8.69
N SER A 195 -67.34 101.08 -9.96
CA SER A 195 -66.88 100.25 -11.09
C SER A 195 -65.40 100.48 -11.42
N LEU A 196 -64.93 101.75 -11.36
CA LEU A 196 -63.52 102.11 -11.52
C LEU A 196 -62.68 101.52 -10.39
N ALA A 197 -63.11 101.70 -9.13
CA ALA A 197 -62.44 101.15 -7.96
C ALA A 197 -62.38 99.61 -8.02
N SER A 198 -63.47 98.95 -8.41
CA SER A 198 -63.50 97.50 -8.63
C SER A 198 -62.53 97.05 -9.72
N THR A 199 -62.43 97.79 -10.84
CA THR A 199 -61.50 97.47 -11.93
C THR A 199 -60.04 97.57 -11.47
N ILE A 200 -59.69 98.63 -10.76
CA ILE A 200 -58.35 98.82 -10.18
C ILE A 200 -58.04 97.73 -9.14
N ALA A 201 -58.99 97.40 -8.26
CA ALA A 201 -58.83 96.35 -7.27
C ALA A 201 -58.63 94.96 -7.91
N GLN A 202 -59.33 94.64 -8.99
CA GLN A 202 -59.12 93.41 -9.76
C GLN A 202 -57.71 93.35 -10.37
N TYR A 203 -57.21 94.47 -10.91
CA TYR A 203 -55.84 94.52 -11.42
C TYR A 203 -54.79 94.36 -10.33
N GLN A 204 -55.03 94.93 -9.14
CA GLN A 204 -54.18 94.73 -7.96
C GLN A 204 -54.17 93.26 -7.50
N ARG A 205 -55.34 92.62 -7.35
CA ARG A 205 -55.42 91.19 -6.99
C ARG A 205 -54.74 90.28 -8.00
N ARG A 206 -54.90 90.56 -9.30
CA ARG A 206 -54.20 89.83 -10.36
C ARG A 206 -52.68 90.02 -10.27
N GLN A 207 -52.21 91.22 -9.89
CA GLN A 207 -50.79 91.46 -9.66
C GLN A 207 -50.29 90.66 -8.44
N GLU A 208 -51.03 90.63 -7.34
CA GLU A 208 -50.72 89.80 -6.16
C GLU A 208 -50.63 88.30 -6.54
N ASP A 209 -51.54 87.80 -7.37
CA ASP A 209 -51.50 86.42 -7.88
C ASP A 209 -50.26 86.17 -8.75
N TRP A 210 -49.90 87.11 -9.63
CA TRP A 210 -48.67 87.00 -10.42
C TRP A 210 -47.42 87.02 -9.55
N GLU A 211 -47.39 87.86 -8.52
CA GLU A 211 -46.30 87.91 -7.54
C GLU A 211 -46.17 86.57 -6.79
N LEU A 212 -47.28 85.98 -6.35
CA LEU A 212 -47.30 84.66 -5.74
C LEU A 212 -46.76 83.58 -6.69
N GLN A 213 -47.25 83.54 -7.94
CA GLN A 213 -46.79 82.55 -8.94
C GLN A 213 -45.31 82.73 -9.29
N GLN A 214 -44.83 83.98 -9.35
CA GLN A 214 -43.42 84.28 -9.53
C GLN A 214 -42.59 83.75 -8.35
N GLN A 215 -43.06 83.94 -7.12
CA GLN A 215 -42.38 83.45 -5.91
C GLN A 215 -42.35 81.92 -5.86
N MET A 216 -43.47 81.25 -6.16
CA MET A 216 -43.54 79.79 -6.25
C MET A 216 -42.56 79.26 -7.30
N ALA A 217 -42.58 79.81 -8.52
CA ALA A 217 -41.65 79.41 -9.58
C ALA A 217 -40.18 79.67 -9.18
N LYS A 218 -39.89 80.73 -8.42
CA LYS A 218 -38.56 81.01 -7.88
C LYS A 218 -38.14 79.96 -6.84
N LEU A 219 -39.05 79.49 -5.99
CA LEU A 219 -38.79 78.42 -5.02
C LEU A 219 -38.62 77.07 -5.73
N ASP A 220 -39.45 76.74 -6.72
CA ASP A 220 -39.32 75.54 -7.55
C ASP A 220 -37.94 75.47 -8.20
N VAL A 221 -37.45 76.58 -8.78
CA VAL A 221 -36.09 76.64 -9.37
C VAL A 221 -35.03 76.32 -8.33
N LYS A 222 -35.15 76.83 -7.09
CA LYS A 222 -34.21 76.54 -6.01
C LYS A 222 -34.29 75.08 -5.57
N GLN A 223 -35.49 74.55 -5.37
CA GLN A 223 -35.70 73.17 -4.96
C GLN A 223 -35.15 72.18 -5.99
N ILE A 224 -35.46 72.38 -7.28
CA ILE A 224 -34.95 71.52 -8.35
C ILE A 224 -33.43 71.66 -8.47
N GLN A 225 -32.87 72.84 -8.20
CA GLN A 225 -31.41 72.99 -8.14
C GLN A 225 -30.80 72.10 -7.05
N GLU A 226 -31.39 72.04 -5.86
CA GLU A 226 -30.91 71.13 -4.80
C GLU A 226 -31.08 69.65 -5.19
N GLN A 227 -32.16 69.30 -5.91
CA GLN A 227 -32.32 67.96 -6.46
C GLN A 227 -31.26 67.62 -7.52
N ILE A 228 -30.86 68.59 -8.36
CA ILE A 228 -29.75 68.43 -9.32
C ILE A 228 -28.43 68.24 -8.57
N ASN A 229 -28.19 69.00 -7.49
CA ASN A 229 -27.00 68.82 -6.65
C ASN A 229 -26.96 67.40 -6.06
N ALA A 230 -28.09 66.91 -5.52
CA ALA A 230 -28.20 65.54 -5.03
C ALA A 230 -28.04 64.48 -6.15
N ALA A 231 -28.53 64.75 -7.35
CA ALA A 231 -28.35 63.87 -8.51
C ALA A 231 -26.88 63.80 -8.96
N ASN A 232 -26.13 64.91 -8.91
CA ASN A 232 -24.68 64.90 -9.14
C ASN A 232 -23.96 64.00 -8.13
N ILE A 233 -24.30 64.12 -6.84
CA ILE A 233 -23.74 63.23 -5.79
C ILE A 233 -24.07 61.76 -6.09
N ARG A 234 -25.28 61.44 -6.57
CA ARG A 234 -25.62 60.06 -6.97
C ARG A 234 -24.78 59.55 -8.14
N ILE A 235 -24.46 60.41 -9.11
CA ILE A 235 -23.55 60.06 -10.21
C ILE A 235 -22.16 59.77 -9.65
N GLU A 236 -21.63 60.63 -8.77
CA GLU A 236 -20.33 60.43 -8.12
C GLU A 236 -20.29 59.12 -7.31
N ILE A 237 -21.36 58.79 -6.58
CA ILE A 237 -21.48 57.50 -5.87
C ILE A 237 -21.46 56.33 -6.85
N ALA A 238 -22.25 56.38 -7.93
CA ALA A 238 -22.30 55.31 -8.91
C ALA A 238 -20.95 55.12 -9.65
N GLU A 239 -20.25 56.21 -9.94
CA GLU A 239 -18.91 56.18 -10.53
C GLU A 239 -17.88 55.59 -9.55
N ALA A 240 -17.92 55.97 -8.27
CA ALA A 240 -17.07 55.38 -7.23
C ALA A 240 -17.36 53.89 -7.00
N GLU A 241 -18.63 53.46 -7.04
CA GLU A 241 -18.99 52.04 -6.97
C GLU A 241 -18.45 51.24 -8.15
N LEU A 242 -18.46 51.80 -9.37
CA LEU A 242 -17.85 51.17 -10.53
C LEU A 242 -16.33 51.06 -10.38
N GLU A 243 -15.67 52.10 -9.83
CA GLU A 243 -14.23 52.05 -9.54
C GLU A 243 -13.87 50.95 -8.54
N VAL A 244 -14.61 50.86 -7.43
CA VAL A 244 -14.44 49.79 -6.43
C VAL A 244 -14.69 48.41 -7.04
N HIS A 245 -15.71 48.27 -7.89
CA HIS A 245 -15.99 47.03 -8.62
C HIS A 245 -14.86 46.64 -9.56
N ASN A 246 -14.31 47.59 -10.31
CA ASN A 246 -13.15 47.37 -11.19
C ASN A 246 -11.91 46.95 -10.40
N LYS A 247 -11.67 47.55 -9.23
CA LYS A 247 -10.59 47.12 -8.31
C LYS A 247 -10.82 45.70 -7.77
N SER A 248 -12.08 45.33 -7.51
CA SER A 248 -12.41 43.96 -7.11
C SER A 248 -12.12 42.94 -8.22
N ILE A 249 -12.35 43.29 -9.49
CA ILE A 249 -11.95 42.48 -10.65
C ILE A 249 -10.43 42.34 -10.70
N GLU A 250 -9.68 43.42 -10.50
CA GLU A 250 -8.22 43.42 -10.49
C GLU A 250 -7.67 42.50 -9.39
N HIS A 251 -8.12 42.65 -8.14
CA HIS A 251 -7.72 41.76 -7.03
C HIS A 251 -8.07 40.29 -7.30
N SER A 252 -9.24 40.00 -7.86
CA SER A 252 -9.63 38.62 -8.20
C SER A 252 -8.69 38.02 -9.27
N ARG A 253 -8.25 38.82 -10.24
CA ARG A 253 -7.24 38.40 -11.23
C ARG A 253 -5.87 38.16 -10.60
N GLU A 254 -5.45 38.98 -9.65
CA GLU A 254 -4.19 38.77 -8.91
C GLU A 254 -4.22 37.44 -8.14
N VAL A 255 -5.35 37.08 -7.53
CA VAL A 255 -5.53 35.77 -6.87
C VAL A 255 -5.45 34.62 -7.87
N GLU A 256 -6.11 34.75 -9.02
CA GLU A 256 -6.03 33.75 -10.10
C GLU A 256 -4.59 33.56 -10.59
N GLU A 257 -3.88 34.67 -10.85
CA GLU A 257 -2.49 34.65 -11.32
C GLU A 257 -1.56 34.04 -10.28
N PHE A 258 -1.74 34.37 -8.99
CA PHE A 258 -1.01 33.74 -7.90
C PHE A 258 -1.24 32.22 -7.85
N LEU A 259 -2.49 31.76 -7.97
CA LEU A 259 -2.80 30.33 -7.94
C LEU A 259 -2.23 29.57 -9.14
N LYS A 260 -2.12 30.22 -10.31
CA LYS A 260 -1.45 29.66 -11.50
C LYS A 260 0.07 29.64 -11.35
N GLY A 261 0.65 30.69 -10.77
CA GLY A 261 2.09 30.91 -10.69
C GLY A 261 2.79 30.31 -9.47
N LYS A 262 2.06 30.01 -8.38
CA LYS A 262 2.66 29.45 -7.16
C LYS A 262 3.30 28.09 -7.43
N TYR A 263 4.36 27.78 -6.68
CA TYR A 263 5.09 26.52 -6.86
C TYR A 263 4.25 25.28 -6.53
N THR A 264 3.51 25.31 -5.40
CA THR A 264 2.63 24.21 -4.98
C THR A 264 1.28 24.29 -5.69
N ASN A 265 1.31 24.16 -7.01
CA ASN A 265 0.14 24.18 -7.88
C ASN A 265 -0.35 22.76 -8.21
N LYS A 266 -1.42 22.70 -9.02
CA LYS A 266 -2.02 21.45 -9.50
C LYS A 266 -1.00 20.56 -10.23
N GLU A 267 -0.14 21.14 -11.05
CA GLU A 267 0.85 20.45 -11.87
C GLU A 267 1.92 19.75 -11.00
N LEU A 268 2.42 20.42 -9.96
CA LEU A 268 3.36 19.83 -9.02
C LEU A 268 2.75 18.60 -8.34
N TYR A 269 1.54 18.72 -7.80
CA TYR A 269 0.88 17.60 -7.13
C TYR A 269 0.57 16.46 -8.11
N GLN A 270 0.17 16.75 -9.34
CA GLN A 270 -0.02 15.75 -10.39
C GLN A 270 1.28 15.00 -10.72
N TRP A 271 2.42 15.71 -10.79
CA TRP A 271 3.74 15.08 -10.96
C TRP A 271 4.11 14.22 -9.75
N MET A 272 3.90 14.71 -8.53
CA MET A 272 4.13 13.96 -7.30
C MET A 272 3.30 12.66 -7.27
N ILE A 273 2.02 12.71 -7.63
CA ILE A 273 1.14 11.54 -7.71
C ILE A 273 1.72 10.50 -8.66
N SER A 274 2.20 10.90 -9.85
CA SER A 274 2.82 9.98 -10.82
C SER A 274 4.07 9.30 -10.25
N ARG A 275 4.94 10.07 -9.60
CA ARG A 275 6.17 9.55 -8.98
C ARG A 275 5.87 8.65 -7.78
N LEU A 276 5.00 9.08 -6.88
CA LEU A 276 4.58 8.36 -5.68
C LEU A 276 3.86 7.06 -6.04
N SER A 277 2.99 7.06 -7.06
CA SER A 277 2.30 5.84 -7.50
C SER A 277 3.29 4.77 -7.96
N THR A 278 4.35 5.17 -8.67
CA THR A 278 5.40 4.24 -9.11
C THR A 278 6.19 3.68 -7.93
N LEU A 279 6.64 4.55 -7.01
CA LEU A 279 7.37 4.14 -5.82
C LEU A 279 6.52 3.23 -4.92
N TYR A 280 5.25 3.57 -4.74
CA TYR A 280 4.30 2.83 -3.92
C TYR A 280 4.11 1.40 -4.44
N PHE A 281 3.83 1.23 -5.73
CA PHE A 281 3.64 -0.09 -6.33
C PHE A 281 4.93 -0.94 -6.33
N GLN A 282 6.09 -0.34 -6.63
CA GLN A 282 7.37 -1.06 -6.59
C GLN A 282 7.72 -1.51 -5.17
N THR A 283 7.50 -0.66 -4.17
CA THR A 283 7.73 -0.99 -2.76
C THR A 283 6.76 -2.07 -2.30
N TYR A 284 5.49 -2.01 -2.71
CA TYR A 284 4.51 -3.06 -2.44
C TYR A 284 4.94 -4.42 -3.00
N LYS A 285 5.49 -4.48 -4.21
CA LYS A 285 6.02 -5.74 -4.77
C LYS A 285 7.13 -6.33 -3.92
N ILE A 286 8.11 -5.51 -3.54
CA ILE A 286 9.21 -5.95 -2.67
C ILE A 286 8.65 -6.44 -1.33
N ALA A 287 7.71 -5.71 -0.74
CA ALA A 287 7.05 -6.10 0.50
C ALA A 287 6.32 -7.44 0.38
N LEU A 288 5.59 -7.65 -0.72
CA LEU A 288 4.87 -8.89 -0.99
C LEU A 288 5.83 -10.07 -1.19
N ASP A 289 6.92 -9.88 -1.93
CA ASP A 289 7.93 -10.92 -2.13
C ASP A 289 8.59 -11.32 -0.79
N MET A 290 8.89 -10.34 0.07
CA MET A 290 9.40 -10.60 1.42
C MET A 290 8.36 -11.29 2.32
N ALA A 291 7.09 -10.92 2.22
CA ALA A 291 6.01 -11.57 2.95
C ALA A 291 5.80 -13.02 2.49
N ASN A 292 5.88 -13.28 1.18
CA ASN A 292 5.86 -14.62 0.61
C ASN A 292 7.07 -15.45 1.06
N ALA A 293 8.27 -14.85 1.11
CA ALA A 293 9.45 -15.51 1.66
C ALA A 293 9.27 -15.85 3.15
N ALA A 294 8.70 -14.95 3.96
CA ALA A 294 8.36 -15.25 5.35
C ALA A 294 7.33 -16.38 5.45
N GLN A 295 6.28 -16.39 4.62
CA GLN A 295 5.33 -17.50 4.57
C GLN A 295 6.00 -18.83 4.20
N LYS A 296 6.89 -18.85 3.21
CA LYS A 296 7.62 -20.05 2.83
C LYS A 296 8.57 -20.52 3.94
N ALA A 297 9.21 -19.61 4.67
CA ALA A 297 9.98 -19.95 5.86
C ALA A 297 9.12 -20.55 6.97
N TYR A 298 7.93 -20.00 7.22
CA TYR A 298 6.96 -20.56 8.17
C TYR A 298 6.55 -22.00 7.79
N GLN A 299 6.18 -22.21 6.51
CA GLN A 299 5.85 -23.53 5.97
C GLN A 299 7.03 -24.51 6.08
N TYR A 300 8.26 -24.01 5.89
CA TYR A 300 9.50 -24.76 6.05
C TYR A 300 9.78 -25.21 7.47
N GLU A 301 9.73 -24.30 8.43
CA GLU A 301 10.09 -24.58 9.83
C GLU A 301 9.05 -25.46 10.52
N LEU A 302 7.76 -25.29 10.21
CA LEU A 302 6.67 -26.02 10.88
C LEU A 302 6.14 -27.23 10.09
N ASN A 303 6.60 -27.43 8.85
CA ASN A 303 6.10 -28.46 7.93
C ASN A 303 4.58 -28.39 7.72
N THR A 304 4.08 -27.20 7.44
CA THR A 304 2.66 -26.95 7.20
C THR A 304 2.45 -26.37 5.80
N ASP A 305 1.28 -26.63 5.22
CA ASP A 305 0.85 -26.06 3.94
C ASP A 305 -0.10 -24.86 4.14
N GLU A 306 -0.31 -24.44 5.38
CA GLU A 306 -1.15 -23.27 5.69
C GLU A 306 -0.63 -21.99 5.02
N THR A 307 -1.55 -21.18 4.52
CA THR A 307 -1.27 -19.93 3.81
C THR A 307 -2.07 -18.79 4.45
N TYR A 308 -1.38 -17.68 4.73
CA TYR A 308 -1.94 -16.48 5.38
C TYR A 308 -1.79 -15.25 4.49
N ILE A 309 -0.73 -15.21 3.67
CA ILE A 309 -0.47 -14.16 2.69
C ILE A 309 -1.12 -14.56 1.38
N THR A 310 -2.08 -13.76 0.93
CA THR A 310 -2.82 -13.98 -0.32
C THR A 310 -2.47 -12.92 -1.37
N PRO A 311 -2.52 -13.22 -2.68
CA PRO A 311 -2.12 -12.26 -3.72
C PRO A 311 -3.03 -11.02 -3.85
N THR A 312 -4.19 -11.01 -3.19
CA THR A 312 -5.31 -10.11 -3.48
C THR A 312 -5.28 -8.76 -2.76
N HIS A 313 -4.16 -8.35 -2.16
CA HIS A 313 -4.13 -7.12 -1.35
C HIS A 313 -4.12 -5.82 -2.18
N TRP A 314 -3.90 -5.86 -3.50
CA TRP A 314 -3.83 -4.65 -4.34
C TRP A 314 -5.09 -4.42 -5.18
N ASP A 315 -5.86 -3.37 -4.87
CA ASP A 315 -7.00 -2.92 -5.68
C ASP A 315 -6.60 -1.78 -6.63
N SER A 316 -6.45 -2.12 -7.90
CA SER A 316 -6.17 -1.17 -9.00
C SER A 316 -7.19 -0.04 -9.12
N GLN A 317 -8.49 -0.30 -8.85
CA GLN A 317 -9.55 0.72 -8.95
C GLN A 317 -9.44 1.78 -7.85
N LYS A 318 -8.80 1.43 -6.73
CA LYS A 318 -8.54 2.31 -5.60
C LYS A 318 -7.07 2.74 -5.52
N LYS A 319 -6.34 2.65 -6.63
CA LYS A 319 -4.91 3.00 -6.72
C LYS A 319 -4.03 2.24 -5.70
N GLY A 320 -4.47 1.06 -5.29
CA GLY A 320 -3.80 0.20 -4.32
C GLY A 320 -3.85 0.72 -2.88
N LEU A 321 -4.65 1.73 -2.55
CA LEU A 321 -4.76 2.23 -1.17
C LEU A 321 -5.19 1.11 -0.22
N LEU A 322 -4.69 1.12 1.02
CA LEU A 322 -4.90 0.10 2.05
C LEU A 322 -4.28 -1.29 1.81
N ALA A 323 -3.50 -1.45 0.73
CA ALA A 323 -2.80 -2.70 0.45
C ALA A 323 -1.74 -3.04 1.52
N GLY A 324 -1.06 -2.03 2.05
CA GLY A 324 -0.05 -2.21 3.11
C GLY A 324 -0.66 -2.70 4.42
N GLU A 325 -1.76 -2.11 4.85
CA GLU A 325 -2.49 -2.47 6.06
C GLU A 325 -3.03 -3.90 5.99
N SER A 326 -3.58 -4.27 4.83
CA SER A 326 -4.05 -5.63 4.57
C SER A 326 -2.92 -6.66 4.62
N LEU A 327 -1.77 -6.35 4.03
CA LEU A 327 -0.60 -7.22 4.05
C LEU A 327 0.01 -7.32 5.46
N MET A 328 0.02 -6.22 6.23
CA MET A 328 0.47 -6.20 7.62
C MET A 328 -0.40 -7.11 8.49
N LEU A 329 -1.73 -7.09 8.29
CA LEU A 329 -2.62 -8.01 9.00
C LEU A 329 -2.28 -9.47 8.69
N GLY A 330 -2.02 -9.80 7.42
CA GLY A 330 -1.59 -11.15 7.03
C GLY A 330 -0.29 -11.57 7.72
N LEU A 331 0.70 -10.68 7.83
CA LEU A 331 1.95 -10.94 8.55
C LEU A 331 1.72 -11.13 10.06
N ASN A 332 0.82 -10.38 10.68
CA ASN A 332 0.49 -10.53 12.09
C ASN A 332 -0.27 -11.84 12.37
N GLN A 333 -1.13 -12.28 11.44
CA GLN A 333 -1.78 -13.59 11.53
C GLN A 333 -0.77 -14.73 11.39
N LEU A 334 0.17 -14.59 10.45
CA LEU A 334 1.26 -15.54 10.25
C LEU A 334 2.17 -15.66 11.49
N GLU A 335 2.54 -14.53 12.10
CA GLU A 335 3.31 -14.49 13.35
C GLU A 335 2.58 -15.19 14.49
N LYS A 336 1.28 -14.88 14.67
CA LYS A 336 0.47 -15.54 15.68
C LYS A 336 0.45 -17.06 15.48
N ALA A 337 0.18 -17.52 14.26
CA ALA A 337 0.14 -18.94 13.94
C ALA A 337 1.46 -19.62 14.24
N HIS A 338 2.59 -18.97 13.93
CA HIS A 338 3.91 -19.46 14.29
C HIS A 338 4.10 -19.59 15.80
N LEU A 339 3.73 -18.58 16.58
CA LEU A 339 3.85 -18.63 18.05
C LEU A 339 2.98 -19.73 18.67
N ASP A 340 1.78 -19.99 18.12
CA ASP A 340 0.86 -21.00 18.63
C ASP A 340 1.32 -22.44 18.28
N GLN A 341 1.93 -22.62 17.11
CA GLN A 341 2.35 -23.94 16.59
C GLN A 341 3.81 -24.31 16.91
N ASN A 342 4.68 -23.33 17.15
CA ASN A 342 6.09 -23.56 17.46
C ASN A 342 6.26 -24.16 18.87
N LYS A 343 6.27 -25.49 18.93
CA LYS A 343 6.45 -26.28 20.15
C LYS A 343 7.84 -26.91 20.17
N ARG A 344 8.32 -27.21 21.38
CA ARG A 344 9.58 -27.95 21.55
C ARG A 344 9.44 -29.34 20.95
N ARG A 345 10.42 -29.71 20.14
CA ARG A 345 10.60 -31.05 19.57
C ARG A 345 11.61 -31.82 20.39
N PHE A 346 11.63 -33.14 20.25
CA PHE A 346 12.71 -33.95 20.83
C PHE A 346 13.98 -33.70 20.05
N GLU A 347 15.07 -33.37 20.74
CA GLU A 347 16.39 -33.16 20.15
C GLU A 347 17.21 -34.42 20.40
N ILE A 348 17.69 -35.05 19.32
CA ILE A 348 18.35 -36.35 19.36
C ILE A 348 19.62 -36.28 18.52
N GLU A 349 20.68 -36.91 19.02
CA GLU A 349 21.93 -37.08 18.30
C GLU A 349 22.14 -38.57 18.00
N LYS A 350 22.45 -38.88 16.74
CA LYS A 350 22.78 -40.24 16.30
C LYS A 350 24.12 -40.27 15.60
N ILE A 351 25.01 -41.12 16.10
CA ILE A 351 26.33 -41.39 15.52
C ILE A 351 26.22 -42.60 14.59
N ILE A 352 26.66 -42.44 13.34
CA ILE A 352 26.50 -43.42 12.27
C ILE A 352 27.86 -43.67 11.61
N PRO A 353 28.57 -44.74 12.00
CA PRO A 353 29.80 -45.16 11.32
C PRO A 353 29.47 -45.74 9.93
N LEU A 354 30.07 -45.20 8.87
CA LEU A 354 29.83 -45.63 7.49
C LEU A 354 30.23 -47.09 7.29
N ARG A 355 31.32 -47.53 7.93
CA ARG A 355 31.76 -48.92 7.88
C ARG A 355 30.72 -49.90 8.41
N GLN A 356 29.94 -49.51 9.42
CA GLN A 356 28.86 -50.33 9.96
C GLN A 356 27.57 -50.20 9.14
N LEU A 357 27.28 -49.00 8.62
CA LEU A 357 26.09 -48.73 7.83
C LEU A 357 26.09 -49.50 6.51
N ASP A 358 27.17 -49.36 5.73
CA ASP A 358 27.35 -50.06 4.47
C ASP A 358 28.85 -50.35 4.22
N PRO A 359 29.32 -51.54 4.65
CA PRO A 359 30.68 -52.01 4.43
C PRO A 359 31.14 -51.93 2.96
N SER A 360 30.23 -52.23 2.03
CA SER A 360 30.56 -52.29 0.61
C SER A 360 30.82 -50.90 0.03
N THR A 361 30.06 -49.91 0.49
CA THR A 361 30.20 -48.51 0.11
C THR A 361 31.45 -47.88 0.72
N PHE A 362 31.81 -48.27 1.95
CA PHE A 362 33.07 -47.86 2.56
C PHE A 362 34.30 -48.37 1.76
N LEU A 363 34.29 -49.63 1.32
CA LEU A 363 35.38 -50.16 0.48
C LEU A 363 35.46 -49.45 -0.88
N LYS A 364 34.31 -49.12 -1.49
CA LYS A 364 34.26 -48.28 -2.70
C LYS A 364 34.84 -46.88 -2.47
N LEU A 365 34.60 -46.27 -1.30
CA LEU A 365 35.19 -44.97 -0.97
C LEU A 365 36.73 -45.03 -1.01
N ILE A 366 37.33 -46.07 -0.42
CA ILE A 366 38.79 -46.25 -0.42
C ILE A 366 39.31 -46.47 -1.85
N ALA A 367 38.62 -47.30 -2.64
CA ALA A 367 39.01 -47.62 -4.01
C ALA A 367 38.85 -46.44 -4.98
N ASP A 368 37.65 -45.84 -5.03
CA ASP A 368 37.23 -44.90 -6.07
C ASP A 368 37.26 -43.44 -5.61
N SER A 369 37.60 -43.17 -4.34
CA SER A 369 37.61 -41.83 -3.70
C SER A 369 36.27 -41.09 -3.61
N SER A 370 35.17 -41.73 -4.05
CA SER A 370 33.82 -41.21 -3.93
C SER A 370 32.88 -42.35 -3.59
N CYS A 371 31.87 -42.08 -2.77
CA CYS A 371 30.86 -43.07 -2.43
C CYS A 371 29.47 -42.43 -2.26
N THR A 372 28.43 -43.24 -2.44
CA THR A 372 27.04 -42.84 -2.21
C THR A 372 26.43 -43.77 -1.18
N PHE A 373 25.80 -43.21 -0.15
CA PHE A 373 25.16 -43.98 0.91
C PHE A 373 23.79 -43.40 1.25
N ASP A 374 22.92 -44.25 1.78
CA ASP A 374 21.55 -43.88 2.14
C ASP A 374 21.36 -43.98 3.66
N LEU A 375 20.79 -42.94 4.24
CA LEU A 375 20.28 -42.94 5.60
C LEU A 375 18.79 -43.24 5.53
N GLU A 376 18.44 -44.51 5.70
CA GLU A 376 17.04 -44.96 5.61
C GLU A 376 16.25 -44.70 6.91
N GLU A 377 14.93 -44.56 6.79
CA GLU A 377 14.03 -44.36 7.95
C GLU A 377 14.18 -45.47 9.01
N LYS A 378 14.45 -46.70 8.56
CA LYS A 378 14.69 -47.85 9.44
C LYS A 378 15.74 -47.56 10.50
N LEU A 379 16.80 -46.82 10.14
CA LEU A 379 17.93 -46.54 11.03
C LEU A 379 17.49 -45.74 12.27
N PHE A 380 16.53 -44.84 12.12
CA PHE A 380 16.04 -43.95 13.18
C PHE A 380 14.79 -44.49 13.87
N ALA A 381 13.93 -45.20 13.12
CA ALA A 381 12.74 -45.83 13.66
C ALA A 381 13.07 -46.98 14.63
N LEU A 382 14.23 -47.60 14.49
CA LEU A 382 14.71 -48.63 15.42
C LEU A 382 15.12 -48.10 16.80
N ASP A 383 15.65 -46.87 16.86
CA ASP A 383 16.06 -46.27 18.13
C ASP A 383 14.83 -45.75 18.89
N PHE A 384 13.91 -45.11 18.16
CA PHE A 384 12.69 -44.53 18.72
C PHE A 384 11.47 -44.83 17.81
N PRO A 385 10.76 -45.95 18.03
CA PRO A 385 9.65 -46.38 17.18
C PRO A 385 8.44 -45.44 17.17
N SER A 386 8.18 -44.72 18.27
CA SER A 386 7.03 -43.80 18.35
C SER A 386 7.27 -42.47 17.64
N HIS A 387 8.52 -42.11 17.35
CA HIS A 387 8.85 -40.80 16.80
C HIS A 387 8.47 -40.69 15.31
N TYR A 388 8.08 -39.49 14.89
CA TYR A 388 7.84 -39.13 13.49
C TYR A 388 8.31 -37.69 13.23
N CYS A 389 8.16 -37.19 11.99
CA CYS A 389 8.57 -35.84 11.62
C CYS A 389 10.05 -35.53 11.92
N ARG A 390 10.92 -36.49 11.57
CA ARG A 390 12.36 -36.42 11.82
C ARG A 390 13.03 -35.43 10.85
N GLN A 391 13.53 -34.33 11.39
CA GLN A 391 14.22 -33.28 10.63
C GLN A 391 15.63 -33.05 11.12
N THR A 392 16.59 -33.07 10.21
CA THR A 392 17.98 -32.74 10.48
C THR A 392 18.10 -31.33 11.01
N LYS A 393 18.84 -31.15 12.12
CA LYS A 393 19.22 -29.85 12.67
C LYS A 393 20.63 -29.49 12.20
N THR A 394 21.56 -30.43 12.33
CA THR A 394 22.97 -30.31 11.93
C THR A 394 23.54 -31.68 11.60
N ILE A 395 24.60 -31.69 10.79
CA ILE A 395 25.41 -32.88 10.53
C ILE A 395 26.87 -32.50 10.78
N SER A 396 27.60 -33.37 11.48
CA SER A 396 29.06 -33.32 11.51
C SER A 396 29.66 -34.58 10.91
N VAL A 397 30.84 -34.43 10.31
CA VAL A 397 31.59 -35.53 9.73
C VAL A 397 32.96 -35.60 10.38
N SER A 398 33.31 -36.80 10.85
CA SER A 398 34.64 -37.15 11.35
C SER A 398 35.21 -38.25 10.46
N ILE A 399 36.42 -38.03 9.95
CA ILE A 399 37.17 -38.98 9.10
C ILE A 399 38.48 -39.29 9.84
N PRO A 400 38.49 -40.28 10.74
CA PRO A 400 39.71 -40.65 11.45
C PRO A 400 40.68 -41.33 10.49
N ALA A 401 41.73 -40.61 10.13
CA ALA A 401 42.79 -41.03 9.22
C ALA A 401 44.16 -40.58 9.74
N VAL A 402 45.23 -41.14 9.19
CA VAL A 402 46.59 -40.67 9.49
C VAL A 402 46.86 -39.42 8.66
N VAL A 403 46.69 -38.26 9.28
CA VAL A 403 46.88 -36.95 8.66
C VAL A 403 48.19 -36.34 9.17
N GLY A 404 48.99 -35.74 8.28
CA GLY A 404 50.22 -35.05 8.68
C GLY A 404 49.95 -33.79 9.50
N PRO A 405 50.93 -33.30 10.27
CA PRO A 405 50.78 -32.06 11.02
C PRO A 405 50.49 -30.88 10.06
N TYR A 406 49.52 -30.04 10.42
CA TYR A 406 49.09 -28.88 9.63
C TYR A 406 48.54 -29.21 8.23
N GLN A 407 48.00 -30.41 8.03
CA GLN A 407 47.30 -30.80 6.80
C GLN A 407 45.79 -30.87 7.01
N ASN A 408 45.03 -30.42 6.00
CA ASN A 408 43.58 -30.52 5.97
C ASN A 408 43.14 -31.79 5.22
N ILE A 409 41.91 -32.23 5.49
CA ILE A 409 41.21 -33.24 4.68
C ILE A 409 40.23 -32.50 3.79
N ASN A 410 40.41 -32.59 2.47
CA ASN A 410 39.55 -31.92 1.49
C ASN A 410 38.46 -32.90 1.04
N ALA A 411 37.24 -32.75 1.55
CA ALA A 411 36.12 -33.58 1.14
C ALA A 411 34.85 -32.76 0.91
N THR A 412 33.95 -33.26 0.07
CA THR A 412 32.64 -32.65 -0.20
C THR A 412 31.54 -33.64 0.13
N LEU A 413 30.60 -33.23 0.99
CA LEU A 413 29.40 -34.00 1.29
C LEU A 413 28.19 -33.33 0.64
N THR A 414 27.43 -34.09 -0.15
CA THR A 414 26.24 -33.62 -0.88
C THR A 414 25.01 -34.43 -0.49
N GLN A 415 23.91 -33.75 -0.14
CA GLN A 415 22.60 -34.40 0.07
C GLN A 415 21.82 -34.41 -1.25
N THR A 416 21.66 -35.56 -1.89
CA THR A 416 20.99 -35.65 -3.20
C THR A 416 19.47 -35.68 -3.06
N SER A 417 18.96 -36.40 -2.05
CA SER A 417 17.52 -36.52 -1.79
C SER A 417 17.24 -36.48 -0.29
N ASN A 418 16.02 -36.06 0.09
CA ASN A 418 15.55 -36.14 1.46
C ASN A 418 14.03 -36.27 1.53
N LYS A 419 13.54 -36.93 2.59
CA LYS A 419 12.12 -37.21 2.83
C LYS A 419 11.75 -36.99 4.30
N VAL A 420 10.61 -36.34 4.55
CA VAL A 420 10.06 -36.11 5.91
C VAL A 420 8.62 -36.58 5.96
N LEU A 421 8.27 -37.36 6.98
CA LEU A 421 6.89 -37.68 7.31
C LEU A 421 6.26 -36.53 8.12
N ILE A 422 5.36 -35.77 7.51
CA ILE A 422 4.72 -34.61 8.16
C ILE A 422 3.57 -35.04 9.06
N LYS A 423 2.73 -35.97 8.58
CA LYS A 423 1.50 -36.40 9.27
C LYS A 423 1.68 -37.79 9.89
N GLN A 424 0.93 -38.06 10.95
CA GLN A 424 0.91 -39.37 11.61
C GLN A 424 0.11 -40.39 10.78
N ASP A 425 0.68 -40.84 9.68
CA ASP A 425 0.05 -41.76 8.72
C ASP A 425 0.79 -43.11 8.69
N THR A 426 0.07 -44.18 9.03
CA THR A 426 0.63 -45.54 9.14
C THR A 426 0.99 -46.15 7.79
N GLU A 427 0.27 -45.81 6.71
CA GLU A 427 0.61 -46.32 5.37
C GLU A 427 1.83 -45.60 4.79
N ALA A 428 1.96 -44.31 5.06
CA ALA A 428 3.14 -43.53 4.70
C ALA A 428 4.41 -44.05 5.42
N ILE A 429 4.30 -44.46 6.69
CA ILE A 429 5.41 -45.09 7.42
C ILE A 429 5.80 -46.43 6.80
N LYS A 430 4.81 -47.26 6.48
CA LYS A 430 5.07 -48.55 5.83
C LYS A 430 5.84 -48.34 4.54
N TRP A 431 5.42 -47.38 3.71
CA TRP A 431 6.13 -47.03 2.49
C TRP A 431 7.57 -46.56 2.74
N LEU A 432 7.81 -45.74 3.77
CA LEU A 432 9.15 -45.29 4.14
C LEU A 432 10.06 -46.43 4.65
N LEU A 433 9.49 -47.48 5.25
CA LEU A 433 10.25 -48.59 5.83
C LEU A 433 10.50 -49.73 4.83
N THR A 434 9.54 -50.06 3.97
CA THR A 434 9.63 -51.24 3.09
C THR A 434 9.65 -50.90 1.60
N GLY A 435 9.36 -49.65 1.21
CA GLY A 435 9.14 -49.26 -0.18
C GLY A 435 7.81 -49.79 -0.76
N GLU A 436 6.99 -50.47 0.05
CA GLU A 436 5.71 -51.03 -0.35
C GLU A 436 4.55 -50.28 0.34
N GLY A 437 3.55 -49.84 -0.41
CA GLY A 437 2.40 -49.11 0.13
C GLY A 437 2.10 -47.83 -0.65
N ASN A 438 1.32 -46.94 -0.04
CA ASN A 438 0.98 -45.63 -0.60
C ASN A 438 1.64 -44.53 0.24
N THR A 439 2.08 -43.44 -0.40
CA THR A 439 2.75 -42.31 0.26
C THR A 439 1.82 -41.47 1.16
N GLY A 440 0.51 -41.71 1.06
CA GLY A 440 -0.52 -40.91 1.76
C GLY A 440 -0.65 -39.52 1.14
N ASP A 441 -1.87 -38.99 1.03
CA ASP A 441 -2.10 -37.70 0.37
C ASP A 441 -1.52 -36.54 1.20
N GLY A 442 -0.39 -35.98 0.75
CA GLY A 442 0.35 -34.92 1.43
C GLY A 442 0.89 -35.32 2.82
N SER A 443 1.11 -36.62 3.07
CA SER A 443 1.70 -37.11 4.33
C SER A 443 3.23 -37.03 4.33
N ILE A 444 3.86 -37.12 3.15
CA ILE A 444 5.31 -37.12 2.98
C ILE A 444 5.74 -35.88 2.18
N ARG A 445 6.80 -35.24 2.65
CA ARG A 445 7.50 -34.16 1.96
C ARG A 445 8.80 -34.66 1.38
N GLU A 446 9.05 -34.38 0.10
CA GLU A 446 10.23 -34.87 -0.61
C GLU A 446 11.02 -33.73 -1.27
N GLY A 447 12.35 -33.84 -1.24
CA GLY A 447 13.24 -33.05 -2.09
C GLY A 447 13.36 -31.57 -1.74
N TRP A 448 12.85 -31.14 -0.59
CA TRP A 448 12.97 -29.77 -0.13
C TRP A 448 14.42 -29.42 0.16
N ARG A 449 14.91 -28.34 -0.49
CA ARG A 449 16.32 -27.94 -0.51
C ARG A 449 17.29 -29.09 -0.81
N SER A 450 16.93 -29.98 -1.74
CA SER A 450 17.82 -31.03 -2.24
C SER A 450 19.07 -30.47 -2.91
N ASN A 451 20.10 -31.31 -3.05
CA ASN A 451 21.40 -31.00 -3.66
C ASN A 451 22.22 -29.93 -2.92
N GLN A 452 21.99 -29.75 -1.62
CA GLN A 452 22.89 -28.97 -0.78
C GLN A 452 24.26 -29.67 -0.65
N GLN A 453 25.32 -28.87 -0.54
CA GLN A 453 26.69 -29.35 -0.45
C GLN A 453 27.41 -28.62 0.68
N ILE A 454 28.28 -29.35 1.37
CA ILE A 454 29.20 -28.80 2.34
C ILE A 454 30.64 -29.25 2.05
N ALA A 455 31.60 -28.40 2.42
CA ALA A 455 33.02 -28.72 2.34
C ALA A 455 33.55 -29.07 3.74
N ILE A 456 34.26 -30.19 3.82
CA ILE A 456 34.95 -30.66 5.02
C ILE A 456 36.43 -30.27 4.87
N SER A 457 37.02 -29.79 5.95
CA SER A 457 38.41 -29.30 5.99
C SER A 457 39.19 -29.84 7.20
N LYS A 458 38.57 -29.92 8.38
CA LYS A 458 39.21 -30.39 9.62
C LYS A 458 39.25 -31.90 9.72
N GLY A 459 38.21 -32.57 9.23
CA GLY A 459 38.08 -34.03 9.30
C GLY A 459 37.83 -34.61 10.69
N HIS A 460 37.62 -33.78 11.72
CA HIS A 460 37.18 -34.21 13.04
C HIS A 460 36.07 -33.28 13.53
N GLU A 461 34.90 -33.85 13.83
CA GLU A 461 33.67 -33.16 14.21
C GLU A 461 33.41 -31.90 13.36
N ASP A 462 33.59 -32.04 12.04
CA ASP A 462 33.50 -30.90 11.12
C ASP A 462 32.05 -30.68 10.71
N TYR A 463 31.48 -29.55 11.15
CA TYR A 463 30.13 -29.08 10.79
C TYR A 463 30.13 -28.26 9.49
N ALA A 464 31.27 -28.16 8.80
CA ALA A 464 31.48 -27.35 7.60
C ALA A 464 31.15 -25.85 7.77
N LEU A 465 31.30 -25.35 8.99
CA LEU A 465 31.21 -23.94 9.35
C LEU A 465 32.45 -23.56 10.17
N PHE A 466 33.03 -22.38 9.90
CA PHE A 466 34.20 -21.91 10.65
C PHE A 466 33.90 -21.72 12.14
N VAL A 467 32.71 -21.22 12.44
CA VAL A 467 32.18 -21.06 13.79
C VAL A 467 30.81 -21.70 13.80
N LEU A 468 30.69 -22.84 14.47
CA LEU A 468 29.38 -23.28 14.92
C LEU A 468 28.99 -22.33 16.04
N ASN A 469 28.08 -21.40 15.76
CA ASN A 469 27.57 -20.53 16.81
C ASN A 469 26.72 -21.42 17.74
N LEU A 470 27.33 -21.89 18.83
CA LEU A 470 26.74 -22.80 19.83
C LEU A 470 25.44 -22.25 20.44
N ASN A 471 25.15 -20.96 20.26
CA ASN A 471 23.89 -20.34 20.67
C ASN A 471 22.75 -20.47 19.64
N PHE A 472 22.98 -21.07 18.46
CA PHE A 472 21.99 -21.23 17.37
C PHE A 472 21.29 -19.92 16.95
N ARG A 473 21.93 -18.77 17.18
CA ARG A 473 21.39 -17.42 16.89
C ARG A 473 21.68 -16.93 15.47
N ASP A 474 22.15 -17.79 14.56
CA ASP A 474 22.30 -17.39 13.17
C ASP A 474 20.91 -17.16 12.56
N GLU A 475 20.75 -16.03 11.87
CA GLU A 475 19.54 -15.68 11.14
C GLU A 475 19.36 -16.60 9.91
N ARG A 476 20.44 -17.24 9.45
CA ARG A 476 20.40 -18.22 8.36
C ARG A 476 20.21 -19.64 8.88
N TYR A 477 19.61 -20.47 8.03
CA TYR A 477 19.57 -21.91 8.28
C TYR A 477 20.98 -22.50 8.19
N LEU A 478 21.27 -23.44 9.08
CA LEU A 478 22.47 -24.25 9.02
C LEU A 478 22.42 -25.18 7.79
N PRO A 479 23.56 -25.69 7.31
CA PRO A 479 23.57 -26.69 6.24
C PRO A 479 22.69 -27.89 6.60
N PHE A 480 21.83 -28.29 5.67
CA PHE A 480 20.85 -29.37 5.81
C PHE A 480 19.79 -29.19 6.90
N GLU A 481 19.73 -28.03 7.57
CA GLU A 481 18.73 -27.78 8.61
C GLU A 481 17.32 -27.80 8.01
N GLY A 482 16.42 -28.60 8.61
CA GLY A 482 15.02 -28.76 8.22
C GLY A 482 14.78 -29.82 7.15
N THR A 483 15.84 -30.39 6.54
CA THR A 483 15.72 -31.52 5.61
C THR A 483 15.42 -32.81 6.36
N GLY A 484 14.89 -33.81 5.66
CA GLY A 484 14.59 -35.10 6.28
C GLY A 484 15.81 -35.95 6.59
N VAL A 485 15.72 -36.72 7.67
CA VAL A 485 16.76 -37.69 8.04
C VAL A 485 16.81 -38.86 7.05
N ASN A 486 15.65 -39.26 6.52
CA ASN A 486 15.58 -40.21 5.41
C ASN A 486 16.13 -39.53 4.16
N SER A 487 17.37 -39.84 3.79
CA SER A 487 18.12 -39.06 2.82
C SER A 487 19.24 -39.84 2.13
N SER A 488 19.55 -39.43 0.91
CA SER A 488 20.64 -39.98 0.10
C SER A 488 21.81 -39.00 0.05
N TRP A 489 23.02 -39.53 0.19
CA TRP A 489 24.23 -38.73 0.32
C TRP A 489 25.31 -39.17 -0.66
N LYS A 490 26.12 -38.21 -1.10
CA LYS A 490 27.36 -38.45 -1.84
C LYS A 490 28.52 -37.82 -1.09
N LEU A 491 29.53 -38.62 -0.78
CA LEU A 491 30.79 -38.16 -0.20
C LEU A 491 31.90 -38.29 -1.26
N ASP A 492 32.62 -37.21 -1.51
CA ASP A 492 33.69 -37.13 -2.50
C ASP A 492 34.97 -36.64 -1.83
N ILE A 493 36.04 -37.43 -1.90
CA ILE A 493 37.36 -37.16 -1.30
C ILE A 493 38.42 -37.20 -2.41
N PRO A 494 38.54 -36.16 -3.24
CA PRO A 494 39.34 -36.21 -4.46
C PRO A 494 40.82 -36.53 -4.17
N LYS A 495 41.34 -37.64 -4.75
CA LYS A 495 42.74 -38.07 -4.59
C LYS A 495 43.75 -37.02 -5.04
N ALA A 496 43.44 -36.30 -6.12
CA ALA A 496 44.35 -35.29 -6.69
C ALA A 496 44.58 -34.08 -5.78
N SER A 497 43.67 -33.82 -4.82
CA SER A 497 43.71 -32.65 -3.94
C SER A 497 43.91 -33.01 -2.48
N ASN A 498 44.08 -34.30 -2.15
CA ASN A 498 44.34 -34.79 -0.81
C ASN A 498 45.73 -35.39 -0.74
N PHE A 499 46.50 -35.00 0.28
CA PHE A 499 47.81 -35.59 0.56
C PHE A 499 47.72 -36.80 1.50
N ILE A 500 46.51 -37.14 1.95
CA ILE A 500 46.26 -38.31 2.79
C ILE A 500 46.19 -39.57 1.94
N ASP A 501 46.78 -40.64 2.45
CA ASP A 501 46.56 -41.96 1.89
C ASP A 501 45.17 -42.46 2.35
N LEU A 502 44.25 -42.64 1.40
CA LEU A 502 42.88 -43.07 1.68
C LEU A 502 42.82 -44.46 2.32
N THR A 503 43.86 -45.30 2.16
CA THR A 503 43.93 -46.61 2.83
C THR A 503 44.12 -46.49 4.35
N THR A 504 44.55 -45.32 4.84
CA THR A 504 44.69 -45.04 6.27
C THR A 504 43.39 -44.59 6.93
N ILE A 505 42.35 -44.30 6.15
CA ILE A 505 41.02 -43.96 6.67
C ILE A 505 40.50 -45.19 7.38
N THR A 506 40.29 -45.06 8.69
CA THR A 506 39.69 -46.14 9.47
C THR A 506 38.20 -46.17 9.21
N ASP A 507 37.49 -45.07 9.38
CA ASP A 507 36.04 -44.98 9.17
C ASP A 507 35.64 -43.57 8.69
N VAL A 508 34.38 -43.42 8.31
CA VAL A 508 33.73 -42.12 8.19
C VAL A 508 32.56 -42.10 9.15
N ILE A 509 32.66 -41.30 10.20
CA ILE A 509 31.65 -41.19 11.24
C ILE A 509 30.79 -39.97 10.92
N ILE A 510 29.51 -40.22 10.70
CA ILE A 510 28.51 -39.19 10.44
C ILE A 510 27.67 -39.04 11.70
N THR A 511 27.68 -37.85 12.28
CA THR A 511 26.84 -37.54 13.43
C THR A 511 25.70 -36.65 12.98
N VAL A 512 24.48 -37.16 13.08
CA VAL A 512 23.26 -36.46 12.70
C VAL A 512 22.56 -36.00 13.96
N SER A 513 22.50 -34.68 14.18
CA SER A 513 21.62 -34.09 15.18
C SER A 513 20.30 -33.77 14.50
N TYR A 514 19.20 -34.33 15.00
CA TYR A 514 17.88 -34.17 14.41
C TYR A 514 16.81 -33.90 15.46
N THR A 515 15.67 -33.41 15.00
CA THR A 515 14.49 -33.17 15.83
C THR A 515 13.35 -34.09 15.41
N ALA A 516 12.51 -34.51 16.37
CA ALA A 516 11.35 -35.36 16.10
C ALA A 516 10.13 -34.99 16.96
N LEU A 517 8.95 -35.46 16.54
CA LEU A 517 7.68 -35.34 17.27
C LEU A 517 7.22 -36.73 17.76
N ASP A 518 6.42 -36.75 18.82
CA ASP A 518 5.82 -38.00 19.33
C ASP A 518 4.57 -38.39 18.53
N GLY A 519 4.62 -39.55 17.88
CA GLY A 519 3.53 -40.15 17.13
C GLY A 519 2.63 -41.05 18.00
N GLY A 520 3.02 -41.30 19.24
CA GLY A 520 2.28 -42.15 20.17
C GLY A 520 2.23 -43.62 19.76
N TYR A 521 1.30 -44.35 20.39
CA TYR A 521 1.21 -45.81 20.27
C TYR A 521 0.92 -46.31 18.85
N THR A 522 0.13 -45.56 18.06
CA THR A 522 -0.27 -45.94 16.70
C THR A 522 0.94 -46.07 15.78
N ILE A 523 1.85 -45.10 15.85
CA ILE A 523 3.08 -45.06 15.04
C ILE A 523 4.05 -46.15 15.50
N SER A 524 4.25 -46.28 16.83
CA SER A 524 5.10 -47.33 17.40
C SER A 524 4.69 -48.73 16.92
N LYS A 525 3.40 -49.05 16.99
CA LYS A 525 2.88 -50.37 16.58
C LYS A 525 2.99 -50.61 15.07
N ALA A 526 2.82 -49.58 14.26
CA ALA A 526 2.99 -49.69 12.81
C ALA A 526 4.45 -50.02 12.47
N VAL A 527 5.39 -49.31 13.09
CA VAL A 527 6.83 -49.55 12.96
C VAL A 527 7.21 -50.98 13.39
N GLU A 528 6.74 -51.41 14.56
CA GLU A 528 6.97 -52.77 15.10
C GLU A 528 6.49 -53.88 14.18
N LYS A 529 5.28 -53.74 13.62
CA LYS A 529 4.70 -54.72 12.71
C LYS A 529 5.61 -54.97 11.50
N HIS A 530 6.31 -53.94 11.03
CA HIS A 530 7.18 -54.01 9.85
C HIS A 530 8.62 -54.46 10.17
N PHE A 531 9.04 -54.44 11.43
CA PHE A 531 10.36 -54.92 11.86
C PHE A 531 10.42 -56.40 12.28
N GLY A 532 9.34 -57.16 12.12
CA GLY A 532 9.21 -58.52 12.65
C GLY A 532 10.27 -59.54 12.18
N ASN A 533 10.89 -59.38 11.01
CA ASN A 533 12.04 -60.17 10.53
C ASN A 533 13.13 -59.20 10.06
N PHE A 534 14.01 -58.79 10.97
CA PHE A 534 15.07 -57.84 10.67
C PHE A 534 16.31 -58.57 10.16
N LYS A 535 16.92 -58.02 9.10
CA LYS A 535 18.18 -58.49 8.53
C LYS A 535 19.17 -57.35 8.49
N GLU A 536 20.35 -57.54 9.05
CA GLU A 536 21.42 -56.53 9.04
C GLU A 536 22.77 -57.20 8.76
N LYS A 537 23.71 -56.40 8.27
CA LYS A 537 25.09 -56.78 8.05
C LYS A 537 25.95 -55.92 8.96
N THR A 538 26.89 -56.52 9.66
CA THR A 538 27.88 -55.78 10.45
C THR A 538 29.27 -56.19 10.04
N MET A 539 30.23 -55.28 10.14
CA MET A 539 31.62 -55.49 9.76
C MET A 539 32.53 -55.33 10.97
N PHE A 540 33.39 -56.31 11.19
CA PHE A 540 34.40 -56.31 12.24
C PHE A 540 35.79 -56.36 11.62
N SER A 541 36.70 -55.55 12.16
CA SER A 541 38.12 -55.58 11.82
C SER A 541 38.85 -56.32 12.92
N LEU A 542 39.59 -57.36 12.55
CA LEU A 542 40.41 -58.14 13.48
C LEU A 542 41.83 -57.57 13.62
N LYS A 543 42.16 -56.44 12.99
CA LYS A 543 43.50 -55.82 13.02
C LYS A 543 44.12 -55.74 14.41
N GLN A 544 43.36 -55.30 15.41
CA GLN A 544 43.86 -55.21 16.79
C GLN A 544 44.08 -56.59 17.42
N GLU A 545 43.20 -57.54 17.16
CA GLU A 545 43.29 -58.91 17.66
C GLU A 545 44.45 -59.67 16.99
N LEU A 546 44.73 -59.39 15.72
CA LEU A 546 45.89 -59.90 14.98
C LEU A 546 47.20 -59.39 15.55
N GLN A 547 47.30 -58.09 15.88
CA GLN A 547 48.49 -57.51 16.51
C GLN A 547 48.80 -58.10 17.89
N GLN A 548 47.79 -58.61 18.60
CA GLN A 548 47.94 -59.19 19.93
C GLN A 548 48.28 -60.70 19.90
N ASN A 549 47.99 -61.42 18.80
CA ASN A 549 48.10 -62.88 18.71
C ASN A 549 49.41 -63.43 18.09
N ASN A 550 50.46 -62.61 17.95
CA ASN A 550 51.68 -62.89 17.18
C ASN A 550 52.49 -64.19 17.51
N ASN A 551 52.09 -65.05 18.44
CA ASN A 551 52.92 -66.19 18.92
C ASN A 551 52.23 -67.56 19.07
N ASN A 552 50.97 -67.78 18.68
CA ASN A 552 50.30 -69.08 18.88
C ASN A 552 49.80 -69.71 17.57
N GLN A 553 50.04 -71.02 17.39
CA GLN A 553 49.56 -71.84 16.26
C GLN A 553 48.02 -72.00 16.17
N GLN A 554 47.27 -71.41 17.11
CA GLN A 554 45.80 -71.30 17.11
C GLN A 554 45.43 -69.87 17.48
N SER A 555 44.77 -69.18 16.56
CA SER A 555 44.26 -67.83 16.77
C SER A 555 42.76 -67.90 17.09
N ASN A 556 42.42 -67.60 18.35
CA ASN A 556 41.04 -67.56 18.83
C ASN A 556 40.57 -66.11 18.89
N PHE A 557 39.52 -65.79 18.12
CA PHE A 557 38.92 -64.45 18.06
C PHE A 557 37.55 -64.50 18.75
N THR A 558 37.26 -63.51 19.61
CA THR A 558 35.99 -63.48 20.37
C THR A 558 35.26 -62.16 20.11
N ILE A 559 34.12 -62.24 19.41
CA ILE A 559 33.26 -61.09 19.16
C ILE A 559 32.21 -61.01 20.28
N SER A 560 32.20 -59.90 21.02
CA SER A 560 31.25 -59.65 22.10
C SER A 560 29.80 -59.58 21.58
N PRO A 561 28.81 -60.14 22.31
CA PRO A 561 27.39 -60.01 21.96
C PRO A 561 26.91 -58.55 21.89
N HIS A 562 27.52 -57.65 22.68
CA HIS A 562 27.16 -56.23 22.73
C HIS A 562 27.47 -55.45 21.44
N LEU A 563 28.20 -56.07 20.51
CA LEU A 563 28.48 -55.53 19.19
C LEU A 563 27.33 -55.76 18.20
N PHE A 564 26.32 -56.54 18.58
CA PHE A 564 25.06 -56.71 17.88
C PHE A 564 23.95 -55.90 18.59
N ARG A 565 22.86 -55.62 17.87
CA ARG A 565 21.78 -54.80 18.44
C ARG A 565 21.20 -55.41 19.73
N PRO A 566 21.06 -54.63 20.82
CA PRO A 566 20.61 -55.15 22.11
C PRO A 566 19.13 -55.56 22.10
N ASN A 567 18.33 -55.00 21.19
CA ASN A 567 16.89 -55.26 21.05
C ASN A 567 16.57 -56.43 20.11
N LEU A 568 17.56 -57.27 19.77
CA LEU A 568 17.40 -58.39 18.86
C LEU A 568 17.19 -59.71 19.64
N GLN A 569 16.04 -60.35 19.47
CA GLN A 569 15.74 -61.68 20.01
C GLN A 569 15.87 -62.77 18.95
N ASN A 570 16.26 -63.97 19.41
CA ASN A 570 16.32 -65.19 18.59
C ASN A 570 17.13 -65.03 17.30
N TYR A 571 18.27 -64.33 17.37
CA TYR A 571 19.04 -64.02 16.18
C TYR A 571 19.85 -65.22 15.66
N LYS A 572 19.84 -65.35 14.34
CA LYS A 572 20.58 -66.35 13.58
C LYS A 572 21.56 -65.64 12.67
N PHE A 573 22.77 -66.18 12.57
CA PHE A 573 23.73 -65.75 11.59
C PHE A 573 23.36 -66.42 10.27
N THR A 574 23.14 -65.64 9.23
CA THR A 574 22.74 -66.13 7.90
C THR A 574 23.94 -66.29 6.99
N LYS A 575 24.96 -65.44 7.14
CA LYS A 575 26.18 -65.49 6.34
C LYS A 575 27.34 -64.86 7.11
N ILE A 576 28.53 -65.44 7.00
CA ILE A 576 29.78 -64.84 7.50
C ILE A 576 30.74 -64.81 6.32
N SER A 577 31.22 -63.63 5.96
CA SER A 577 32.21 -63.44 4.90
C SER A 577 33.51 -62.97 5.52
N VAL A 578 34.61 -63.63 5.18
CA VAL A 578 35.95 -63.28 5.63
C VAL A 578 36.68 -62.63 4.46
N LEU A 579 37.15 -61.40 4.66
CA LEU A 579 37.89 -60.64 3.67
C LEU A 579 39.27 -60.27 4.24
N PRO A 580 40.33 -61.01 3.88
CA PRO A 580 41.69 -60.66 4.26
C PRO A 580 42.19 -59.42 3.48
N ILE A 581 42.91 -58.52 4.16
CA ILE A 581 43.61 -57.38 3.57
C ILE A 581 45.12 -57.62 3.69
N THR A 582 45.84 -57.48 2.58
CA THR A 582 47.31 -57.62 2.50
C THR A 582 47.96 -56.27 2.17
N ASN A 583 49.22 -56.07 2.60
CA ASN A 583 49.97 -54.83 2.34
C ASN A 583 50.60 -54.75 0.95
N GLN A 584 50.61 -55.86 0.18
CA GLN A 584 51.11 -55.94 -1.18
C GLN A 584 50.02 -56.58 -2.05
N GLY A 585 49.83 -56.07 -3.27
CA GLY A 585 48.82 -56.53 -4.24
C GLY A 585 49.00 -57.96 -4.74
N ASP A 586 49.77 -58.78 -4.04
CA ASP A 586 49.90 -60.21 -4.28
C ASP A 586 48.78 -60.93 -3.55
N CYS A 587 47.81 -61.34 -4.35
CA CYS A 587 46.70 -62.14 -3.89
C CYS A 587 47.04 -63.65 -3.93
N GLU A 588 47.66 -64.20 -2.90
CA GLU A 588 47.53 -65.64 -2.64
C GLU A 588 47.29 -65.81 -1.13
N LEU A 589 46.06 -66.19 -0.76
CA LEU A 589 45.59 -66.20 0.63
C LEU A 589 44.93 -67.53 0.96
N SER A 590 45.66 -68.55 1.44
CA SER A 590 45.08 -69.76 2.05
C SER A 590 45.32 -69.83 3.57
N LEU A 591 44.27 -70.16 4.33
CA LEU A 591 44.31 -70.27 5.81
C LEU A 591 44.92 -71.61 6.23
N ALA A 592 46.23 -71.65 6.51
CA ALA A 592 46.93 -72.85 6.99
C ALA A 592 46.85 -73.07 8.52
N GLU A 593 46.52 -72.03 9.29
CA GLU A 593 46.32 -72.09 10.73
C GLU A 593 44.87 -72.45 11.07
N GLN A 594 44.61 -73.01 12.26
CA GLN A 594 43.24 -73.21 12.75
C GLN A 594 42.73 -71.92 13.39
N TRP A 595 41.81 -71.25 12.71
CA TRP A 595 41.18 -70.01 13.19
C TRP A 595 39.84 -70.38 13.81
N THR A 596 39.67 -70.10 15.10
CA THR A 596 38.37 -70.28 15.75
C THR A 596 37.76 -68.91 16.05
N LEU A 597 36.53 -68.70 15.59
CA LEU A 597 35.76 -67.50 15.84
C LEU A 597 34.63 -67.82 16.79
N LYS A 598 34.71 -67.32 18.02
CA LYS A 598 33.62 -67.37 18.98
C LYS A 598 32.80 -66.10 18.85
N ILE A 599 31.53 -66.23 18.48
CA ILE A 599 30.61 -65.08 18.39
C ILE A 599 29.60 -65.20 19.52
N ALA A 600 29.61 -64.22 20.43
CA ALA A 600 28.73 -64.19 21.59
C ALA A 600 28.81 -65.48 22.42
N ASP A 601 27.67 -66.02 22.85
CA ASP A 601 27.56 -67.25 23.64
C ASP A 601 27.45 -68.52 22.77
N LYS A 602 27.72 -68.42 21.46
CA LYS A 602 27.64 -69.58 20.54
C LYS A 602 28.93 -70.38 20.51
N ASP A 603 28.82 -71.63 20.07
CA ASP A 603 29.96 -72.53 19.89
C ASP A 603 30.99 -71.93 18.91
N PRO A 604 32.30 -72.13 19.16
CA PRO A 604 33.36 -71.57 18.32
C PRO A 604 33.30 -72.14 16.89
N LEU A 605 33.31 -71.25 15.90
CA LEU A 605 33.27 -71.58 14.48
C LEU A 605 34.69 -71.73 13.93
N ASN A 606 35.00 -72.86 13.28
CA ASN A 606 36.28 -73.07 12.59
C ASN A 606 36.24 -72.40 11.20
N LEU A 607 37.16 -71.48 10.93
CA LEU A 607 37.22 -70.70 9.68
C LEU A 607 38.13 -71.30 8.59
N ASN A 608 38.46 -72.60 8.65
CA ASN A 608 39.43 -73.21 7.73
C ASN A 608 38.90 -73.29 6.28
N ASN A 609 39.72 -72.91 5.29
CA ASN A 609 39.47 -73.07 3.85
C ASN A 609 38.08 -72.63 3.35
N GLY A 610 37.64 -71.41 3.69
CA GLY A 610 36.45 -70.80 3.07
C GLY A 610 35.15 -71.58 3.25
N THR A 611 35.11 -72.55 4.16
CA THR A 611 33.93 -73.36 4.46
C THR A 611 33.88 -73.62 5.96
N VAL A 612 33.02 -72.89 6.68
CA VAL A 612 32.66 -73.28 8.05
C VAL A 612 31.83 -74.55 7.96
N THR A 613 32.39 -75.66 8.44
CA THR A 613 31.64 -76.88 8.71
C THR A 613 31.29 -76.93 10.19
N GLN A 614 30.08 -76.47 10.52
CA GLN A 614 29.25 -77.14 11.51
C GLN A 614 27.76 -76.82 11.29
N GLU A 615 26.95 -77.84 11.55
CA GLU A 615 25.51 -78.00 11.28
C GLU A 615 24.70 -76.73 11.53
N ASN A 616 24.28 -76.02 10.46
CA ASN A 616 23.05 -75.21 10.36
C ASN A 616 22.94 -74.37 9.06
N GLY A 617 23.47 -74.85 7.92
CA GLY A 617 23.14 -74.29 6.61
C GLY A 617 23.63 -72.87 6.35
N LEU A 618 24.90 -72.58 6.66
CA LEU A 618 25.61 -71.37 6.24
C LEU A 618 26.25 -71.61 4.86
N SER A 619 25.93 -70.80 3.84
CA SER A 619 26.62 -70.82 2.55
C SER A 619 27.67 -69.71 2.47
N PHE A 620 28.90 -70.11 2.10
CA PHE A 620 30.00 -69.20 1.79
C PHE A 620 29.99 -68.91 0.28
N GLU A 621 30.13 -67.64 -0.08
CA GLU A 621 30.42 -67.23 -1.46
C GLU A 621 31.54 -66.21 -1.46
N GLU A 622 32.51 -66.45 -2.34
CA GLU A 622 33.67 -65.62 -2.63
C GLU A 622 33.21 -64.37 -3.41
N ASN A 623 32.99 -63.25 -2.71
CA ASN A 623 32.61 -61.99 -3.37
C ASN A 623 33.86 -61.35 -3.99
N LYS A 624 34.02 -61.51 -5.32
CA LYS A 624 34.97 -60.76 -6.15
C LYS A 624 34.61 -59.27 -6.19
N ILE A 625 35.05 -58.50 -5.20
CA ILE A 625 35.07 -57.03 -5.26
C ILE A 625 36.46 -56.53 -4.88
N LEU A 626 37.45 -56.94 -5.66
CA LEU A 626 38.76 -56.30 -5.81
C LEU A 626 39.09 -56.32 -7.31
N PRO A 627 39.82 -55.32 -7.84
CA PRO A 627 40.36 -55.43 -9.18
C PRO A 627 41.36 -56.60 -9.20
N GLN A 628 41.15 -57.51 -10.14
CA GLN A 628 41.91 -58.73 -10.42
C GLN A 628 41.62 -59.96 -9.55
N SER A 629 41.20 -61.00 -10.28
CA SER A 629 41.00 -62.37 -9.84
C SER A 629 42.32 -63.01 -9.44
N CYS A 630 42.35 -63.62 -8.27
CA CYS A 630 43.54 -64.26 -7.77
C CYS A 630 43.20 -65.62 -7.17
N SER A 631 43.93 -66.65 -7.59
CA SER A 631 43.73 -68.06 -7.25
C SER A 631 44.61 -68.49 -6.08
N LEU A 632 44.09 -69.32 -5.16
CA LEU A 632 44.78 -69.77 -3.95
C LEU A 632 45.82 -70.91 -4.19
N GLN A 633 47.12 -70.68 -3.94
CA GLN A 633 48.11 -71.74 -3.59
C GLN A 633 49.16 -71.26 -2.54
N ASN A 634 49.37 -72.08 -1.49
CA ASN A 634 50.48 -72.12 -0.49
C ASN A 634 50.81 -70.88 0.41
N PHE A 635 50.84 -71.08 1.75
CA PHE A 635 51.27 -70.06 2.73
C PHE A 635 52.42 -70.53 3.63
N ASN A 636 53.37 -69.63 3.94
CA ASN A 636 54.45 -69.86 4.90
C ASN A 636 54.90 -68.62 5.71
N ASN A 637 54.22 -67.45 5.68
CA ASN A 637 54.67 -66.29 6.46
C ASN A 637 53.55 -65.30 6.86
N SER A 638 53.21 -65.24 8.15
CA SER A 638 52.19 -64.36 8.76
C SER A 638 52.50 -62.86 8.72
N GLU A 639 53.65 -62.45 8.16
CA GLU A 639 54.14 -61.06 8.17
C GLU A 639 53.44 -60.11 7.17
N ASN A 640 52.68 -60.63 6.21
CA ASN A 640 52.09 -59.82 5.12
C ASN A 640 50.60 -59.45 5.28
N LEU A 641 49.98 -59.90 6.37
CA LEU A 641 48.54 -59.73 6.63
C LEU A 641 48.30 -58.49 7.48
N SER A 642 47.53 -57.53 6.96
CA SER A 642 47.38 -56.21 7.59
C SER A 642 46.06 -56.01 8.34
N ASP A 643 45.01 -56.70 7.90
CA ASP A 643 43.71 -56.78 8.57
C ASP A 643 42.92 -58.01 8.07
N ILE A 644 41.97 -58.48 8.86
CA ILE A 644 40.92 -59.41 8.42
C ILE A 644 39.58 -58.78 8.77
N LEU A 645 38.79 -58.58 7.73
CA LEU A 645 37.46 -58.03 7.84
C LEU A 645 36.44 -59.16 7.85
N LEU A 646 35.66 -59.25 8.92
CA LEU A 646 34.54 -60.16 9.02
C LEU A 646 33.24 -59.40 8.74
N ILE A 647 32.52 -59.78 7.69
CA ILE A 647 31.16 -59.29 7.43
C ILE A 647 30.19 -60.36 7.89
N ILE A 648 29.43 -60.06 8.94
CA ILE A 648 28.45 -60.97 9.54
C ILE A 648 27.06 -60.48 9.18
N GLU A 649 26.33 -61.27 8.42
CA GLU A 649 24.90 -61.09 8.17
C GLU A 649 24.10 -61.88 9.19
N TYR A 650 23.13 -61.23 9.81
CA TYR A 650 22.29 -61.84 10.82
C TYR A 650 20.84 -61.42 10.63
N GLU A 651 19.95 -62.35 10.99
CA GLU A 651 18.52 -62.13 11.03
C GLU A 651 17.97 -62.38 12.43
N GLY A 652 17.00 -61.58 12.86
CA GLY A 652 16.39 -61.73 14.18
C GLY A 652 15.06 -61.00 14.28
N LYS A 653 14.34 -61.27 15.36
CA LYS A 653 13.12 -60.54 15.69
C LYS A 653 13.48 -59.36 16.58
N ILE A 654 13.07 -58.17 16.20
CA ILE A 654 13.28 -56.99 17.04
C ILE A 654 12.20 -56.98 18.12
N TRP A 655 12.63 -56.90 19.38
CA TRP A 655 11.73 -56.72 20.52
C TRP A 655 11.82 -55.28 21.00
N THR A 656 10.69 -54.59 20.99
CA THR A 656 10.61 -53.15 21.30
C THR A 656 10.06 -52.85 22.69
N THR A 657 9.84 -53.87 23.53
CA THR A 657 9.37 -53.71 24.92
C THR A 657 10.32 -54.30 25.93
#